data_AF-Q21N96-F1
#
_entry.id   AF-Q21N96-F1
#
_cell.length_a   1.000
_cell.length_b   1.000
_cell.length_c   1.000
_cell.angle_alpha   90.00
_cell.angle_beta   90.00
_cell.angle_gamma   90.00
#
_symmetry.space_group_name_H-M   'P 1'
#
loop_
_entity.id
_entity.type
_entity.pdbx_description
1 polymer ?
#
loop_
_entity_poly.entity_id
_entity_poly.type
_entity_poly.pdbx_seq_one_letter_code
_entity_poly.pdbx_strand_id
1 'polypeptide(L)'
;MLINKARGRLAAAMLATAASAWGSTALAECSYQVTNNWGSGFTAAIRITNTQTSSINDWQVSWTYENNTLVNAWNANVSGNYTATNMGWNGSLTSGQSVEFGLQGTTTGGVVEIPLLTGNVCNSNTSSSSSSSTSSASSSSSSSGAAAVNLAGIANASTSYVSAWETLAAVNDGNTPANSNDKSNGAYGNWNNPNSIQWVQYDWPQNYTLSSTQIYWFDDNGGVLVPDVAYIEYWSNGTWVKVGDVPRQENTFNTLNLNNIVTNRLRVSISNTLQSTGILEWRVEGTEPSGSSSSSSSSSSSSSTSSSSGGPEQCDAYVWPEYEPNLNYDFRQDYADINPEEFEVFLGCDPSQVAGVKTSGWYAFIWGHNRNPAITDEDIDRVLANLNEDMAYARGEMGWPPDKLPQEGYYSNVYLYGSGLCTDNAANTERGGWQSSIAGYPMVLLSYYPVITPSERGGITHEAIHTIMASMGNKAAWFNEGGNTWLQMNMEASRVGDYGVGFLDGAPFLAPHMPIENYSGWLQDGSFGGPNAEGVHRELNGQQIATWRDYLGGHQYNSVFSHFLAQYVSSGANAWIWKNGPYNHILASLAAGLGDDQTRHLIMQYRARQAMVDFGPWTNGFKQPINNNWQRTIGAEETAAGKWMEPEPHQLTFYAATSQEGNTLIPAQNTLPGWSGANQIPLQVTGNKVRVDFEPFGNNMRLQLAYRAQDGSAVYSQPIESGEACLTLEKTPKNGVVVAIVSNTDYTYAGDETRKQKYDYRVHIQEGVSGTASLYSKHYE
;
A
#
# COMPACT_ATOMS: atom_id res chain seq x y z
N MET A 1 73.11 7.08 -11.37
CA MET A 1 73.21 6.42 -10.04
C MET A 1 72.26 5.23 -10.10
N LEU A 2 72.62 3.96 -9.83
CA LEU A 2 73.31 3.35 -8.67
C LEU A 2 72.50 3.61 -7.38
N ILE A 3 72.03 2.65 -6.58
CA ILE A 3 72.39 1.23 -6.32
C ILE A 3 71.08 0.38 -6.26
N ASN A 4 70.91 -0.88 -6.69
CA ASN A 4 71.74 -2.03 -7.13
C ASN A 4 72.18 -3.09 -6.07
N LYS A 5 71.25 -3.90 -5.52
CA LYS A 5 71.41 -5.24 -4.85
C LYS A 5 70.03 -5.76 -4.36
N ALA A 6 69.73 -7.05 -4.17
CA ALA A 6 70.41 -8.32 -4.48
C ALA A 6 69.37 -9.48 -4.63
N ARG A 7 69.80 -10.67 -5.09
CA ARG A 7 68.95 -11.87 -5.32
C ARG A 7 68.86 -12.81 -4.11
N GLY A 8 67.72 -13.47 -3.95
CA GLY A 8 67.57 -14.77 -3.26
C GLY A 8 67.09 -15.87 -4.24
N ARG A 9 67.26 -17.16 -3.91
CA ARG A 9 66.86 -18.29 -4.77
C ARG A 9 66.18 -19.41 -3.96
N LEU A 10 65.12 -19.97 -4.55
CA LEU A 10 64.69 -21.38 -4.51
C LEU A 10 64.89 -22.20 -3.22
N ALA A 11 63.77 -22.56 -2.58
CA ALA A 11 63.53 -23.90 -2.06
C ALA A 11 62.00 -24.16 -2.04
N ALA A 12 61.57 -25.42 -2.15
CA ALA A 12 60.17 -25.82 -2.07
C ALA A 12 59.97 -26.80 -0.91
N ALA A 13 58.84 -26.71 -0.22
CA ALA A 13 58.36 -27.73 0.72
C ALA A 13 56.83 -27.71 0.73
N MET A 14 56.21 -28.88 0.54
CA MET A 14 54.78 -29.07 0.82
C MET A 14 54.59 -29.29 2.32
N LEU A 15 53.57 -28.67 2.89
CA LEU A 15 52.96 -29.10 4.15
C LEU A 15 51.48 -28.69 4.13
N ALA A 16 50.62 -29.69 3.94
CA ALA A 16 49.17 -29.50 4.05
C ALA A 16 48.76 -29.64 5.52
N THR A 17 48.36 -28.54 6.14
CA THR A 17 47.79 -28.53 7.50
C THR A 17 46.28 -28.32 7.42
N ALA A 18 45.54 -29.42 7.27
CA ALA A 18 44.08 -29.39 7.41
C ALA A 18 43.71 -29.18 8.89
N ALA A 19 43.43 -27.93 9.26
CA ALA A 19 42.89 -27.58 10.57
C ALA A 19 41.37 -27.85 10.57
N SER A 20 40.97 -29.04 10.99
CA SER A 20 39.56 -29.38 11.20
C SER A 20 39.04 -28.69 12.46
N ALA A 21 38.33 -27.58 12.28
CA ALA A 21 37.55 -26.95 13.34
C ALA A 21 36.27 -27.75 13.60
N TRP A 22 36.13 -28.30 14.81
CA TRP A 22 34.91 -29.00 15.24
C TRP A 22 33.94 -27.96 15.79
N GLY A 23 33.02 -27.45 14.97
CA GLY A 23 32.00 -26.51 15.41
C GLY A 23 30.93 -27.18 16.26
N SER A 24 30.75 -26.74 17.51
CA SER A 24 29.60 -27.13 18.33
C SER A 24 28.34 -26.44 17.82
N THR A 25 27.32 -27.23 17.46
CA THR A 25 26.02 -26.71 17.03
C THR A 25 25.25 -26.12 18.21
N ALA A 26 24.82 -24.86 18.09
CA ALA A 26 23.81 -24.29 18.98
C ALA A 26 22.50 -25.10 18.90
N LEU A 27 21.77 -25.19 20.02
CA LEU A 27 20.47 -25.86 20.07
C LEU A 27 19.34 -24.92 19.64
N ALA A 28 19.48 -23.63 19.94
CA ALA A 28 18.54 -22.59 19.54
C ALA A 28 19.22 -21.54 18.66
N GLU A 29 18.45 -20.94 17.77
CA GLU A 29 18.76 -19.61 17.27
C GLU A 29 18.51 -18.61 18.40
N CYS A 30 19.45 -17.70 18.63
CA CYS A 30 19.34 -16.67 19.65
C CYS A 30 19.69 -15.30 19.06
N SER A 31 18.78 -14.34 19.18
CA SER A 31 18.97 -12.96 18.72
C SER A 31 18.90 -11.97 19.87
N TYR A 32 19.64 -10.87 19.73
CA TYR A 32 19.60 -9.71 20.61
C TYR A 32 19.15 -8.50 19.77
N GLN A 33 18.11 -7.79 20.21
CA GLN A 33 17.58 -6.62 19.52
C GLN A 33 17.45 -5.46 20.50
N VAL A 34 18.04 -4.30 20.19
CA VAL A 34 17.75 -3.05 20.90
C VAL A 34 16.35 -2.59 20.47
N THR A 35 15.43 -2.46 21.42
CA THR A 35 14.02 -2.11 21.16
C THR A 35 13.72 -0.63 21.34
N ASN A 36 14.51 0.08 22.15
CA ASN A 36 14.48 1.54 22.26
C ASN A 36 15.84 2.05 22.78
N ASN A 37 16.25 3.26 22.40
CA ASN A 37 17.50 3.89 22.82
C ASN A 37 17.30 5.41 22.98
N TRP A 38 17.60 5.94 24.16
CA TRP A 38 17.52 7.37 24.50
C TRP A 38 18.90 7.97 24.82
N GLY A 39 19.98 7.37 24.28
CA GLY A 39 21.35 7.89 24.30
C GLY A 39 22.13 7.62 25.59
N SER A 40 21.52 7.79 26.76
CA SER A 40 22.11 7.41 28.07
C SER A 40 21.71 6.01 28.54
N GLY A 41 20.72 5.40 27.88
CA GLY A 41 20.25 4.06 28.17
C GLY A 41 19.30 3.55 27.09
N PHE A 42 18.92 2.29 27.24
CA PHE A 42 18.20 1.52 26.23
C PHE A 42 17.31 0.44 26.86
N THR A 43 16.36 -0.05 26.07
CA THR A 43 15.75 -1.37 26.27
C THR A 43 16.16 -2.30 25.14
N ALA A 44 16.26 -3.59 25.45
CA ALA A 44 16.55 -4.64 24.48
C ALA A 44 15.73 -5.89 24.77
N ALA A 45 15.58 -6.75 23.78
CA ALA A 45 15.00 -8.07 23.88
C ALA A 45 16.04 -9.13 23.48
N ILE A 46 16.04 -10.26 24.18
CA ILE A 46 16.71 -11.49 23.74
C ILE A 46 15.64 -12.51 23.42
N ARG A 47 15.63 -12.99 22.18
CA ARG A 47 14.73 -14.03 21.70
C ARG A 47 15.50 -15.32 21.47
N ILE A 48 14.92 -16.44 21.87
CA ILE A 48 15.44 -17.80 21.75
C ILE A 48 14.42 -18.60 20.96
N THR A 49 14.80 -19.18 19.82
CA THR A 49 13.94 -20.04 18.99
C THR A 49 14.54 -21.43 18.91
N ASN A 50 13.79 -22.46 19.33
CA ASN A 50 14.26 -23.84 19.23
C ASN A 50 14.32 -24.29 17.76
N THR A 51 15.52 -24.51 17.24
CA THR A 51 15.75 -24.98 15.87
C THR A 51 15.91 -26.50 15.77
N GLN A 52 15.84 -27.23 16.90
CA GLN A 52 15.83 -28.69 16.93
C GLN A 52 14.41 -29.25 16.84
N THR A 53 14.29 -30.45 16.27
CA THR A 53 13.03 -31.23 16.26
C THR A 53 12.62 -31.75 17.64
N SER A 54 13.54 -31.76 18.60
CA SER A 54 13.33 -32.13 20.02
C SER A 54 13.10 -30.90 20.90
N SER A 55 12.20 -30.97 21.88
CA SER A 55 11.97 -29.85 22.81
C SER A 55 13.21 -29.52 23.65
N ILE A 56 13.60 -28.25 23.65
CA ILE A 56 14.56 -27.67 24.60
C ILE A 56 13.85 -27.51 25.95
N ASN A 57 14.54 -27.86 27.04
CA ASN A 57 14.13 -27.57 28.40
C ASN A 57 15.28 -26.90 29.15
N ASP A 58 14.96 -26.03 30.10
CA ASP A 58 15.91 -25.31 30.95
C ASP A 58 16.97 -24.52 30.18
N TRP A 59 16.52 -23.63 29.30
CA TRP A 59 17.38 -22.71 28.57
C TRP A 59 18.14 -21.75 29.49
N GLN A 60 19.37 -21.43 29.08
CA GLN A 60 20.29 -20.47 29.66
C GLN A 60 21.01 -19.72 28.53
N VAL A 61 21.03 -18.39 28.64
CA VAL A 61 21.73 -17.48 27.71
C VAL A 61 22.68 -16.59 28.50
N SER A 62 23.90 -16.43 28.01
CA SER A 62 24.94 -15.57 28.57
C SER A 62 25.49 -14.63 27.51
N TRP A 63 25.76 -13.38 27.90
CA TRP A 63 26.38 -12.38 27.04
C TRP A 63 27.39 -11.52 27.81
N THR A 64 28.08 -10.62 27.14
CA THR A 64 29.02 -9.68 27.77
C THR A 64 28.84 -8.29 27.19
N TYR A 65 28.90 -7.28 28.05
CA TYR A 65 29.01 -5.87 27.66
C TYR A 65 30.41 -5.35 28.02
N GLU A 66 30.94 -4.41 27.23
CA GLU A 66 32.20 -3.71 27.54
C GLU A 66 31.94 -2.28 28.05
N ASN A 67 30.96 -1.59 27.44
CA ASN A 67 30.60 -0.19 27.71
C ASN A 67 29.13 -0.03 28.13
N ASN A 68 28.29 -1.05 27.92
CA ASN A 68 26.93 -1.12 28.45
C ASN A 68 26.90 -1.71 29.89
N THR A 69 25.84 -1.44 30.64
CA THR A 69 25.60 -2.06 31.96
C THR A 69 24.10 -2.36 32.13
N LEU A 70 23.78 -3.56 32.61
CA LEU A 70 22.39 -3.96 32.85
C LEU A 70 21.84 -3.28 34.12
N VAL A 71 20.65 -2.71 34.02
CA VAL A 71 19.90 -2.09 35.13
C VAL A 71 18.79 -3.02 35.64
N ASN A 72 18.02 -3.62 34.73
CA ASN A 72 16.89 -4.49 35.07
C ASN A 72 16.60 -5.51 33.96
N ALA A 73 15.85 -6.57 34.26
CA ALA A 73 15.39 -7.58 33.32
C ALA A 73 13.97 -8.07 33.66
N TRP A 74 13.24 -8.60 32.68
CA TRP A 74 11.93 -9.22 32.87
C TRP A 74 11.75 -10.44 31.96
N ASN A 75 10.87 -11.37 32.36
CA ASN A 75 10.66 -12.69 31.76
C ASN A 75 11.85 -13.68 31.84
N ALA A 76 12.94 -13.30 32.53
CA ALA A 76 14.08 -14.18 32.83
C ALA A 76 14.64 -13.91 34.24
N ASN A 77 15.25 -14.94 34.84
CA ASN A 77 16.10 -14.80 36.02
C ASN A 77 17.53 -14.47 35.58
N VAL A 78 18.02 -13.25 35.83
CA VAL A 78 19.40 -12.85 35.47
C VAL A 78 20.31 -12.90 36.70
N SER A 79 21.51 -13.46 36.53
CA SER A 79 22.50 -13.61 37.61
C SER A 79 23.95 -13.56 37.08
N GLY A 80 24.90 -13.30 37.99
CA GLY A 80 26.32 -13.21 37.69
C GLY A 80 26.66 -12.11 36.67
N ASN A 81 27.71 -12.33 35.89
CA ASN A 81 28.05 -11.47 34.76
C ASN A 81 27.14 -11.82 33.58
N TYR A 82 25.90 -11.30 33.63
CA TYR A 82 24.92 -11.34 32.53
C TYR A 82 24.57 -12.75 32.00
N THR A 83 24.20 -13.66 32.90
CA THR A 83 23.59 -14.95 32.53
C THR A 83 22.11 -14.99 32.92
N ALA A 84 21.25 -15.19 31.93
CA ALA A 84 19.80 -15.34 32.07
C ALA A 84 19.37 -16.81 32.01
N THR A 85 18.41 -17.20 32.85
CA THR A 85 17.71 -18.48 32.80
C THR A 85 16.19 -18.29 32.84
N ASN A 86 15.47 -19.35 32.48
CA ASN A 86 14.01 -19.38 32.47
C ASN A 86 13.35 -19.10 33.85
N MET A 87 12.04 -18.81 33.84
CA MET A 87 11.21 -18.58 35.02
C MET A 87 10.21 -19.73 35.28
N GLY A 88 10.57 -20.95 34.92
CA GLY A 88 9.74 -22.16 35.01
C GLY A 88 8.69 -22.25 33.90
N TRP A 89 7.74 -21.30 33.87
CA TRP A 89 6.61 -21.32 32.93
C TRP A 89 7.03 -21.18 31.45
N ASN A 90 8.17 -20.54 31.18
CA ASN A 90 8.75 -20.40 29.85
C ASN A 90 9.97 -21.29 29.61
N GLY A 91 10.21 -22.30 30.47
CA GLY A 91 11.42 -23.14 30.42
C GLY A 91 11.43 -24.22 29.34
N SER A 92 10.29 -24.53 28.71
CA SER A 92 10.16 -25.57 27.68
C SER A 92 9.78 -24.98 26.32
N LEU A 93 10.52 -25.33 25.28
CA LEU A 93 10.34 -24.84 23.90
C LEU A 93 10.25 -26.04 22.95
N THR A 94 9.10 -26.25 22.31
CA THR A 94 8.94 -27.26 21.24
C THR A 94 9.63 -26.81 19.94
N SER A 95 9.73 -27.70 18.95
CA SER A 95 10.36 -27.39 17.64
C SER A 95 9.74 -26.17 16.99
N GLY A 96 10.55 -25.16 16.64
CA GLY A 96 10.11 -23.89 16.05
C GLY A 96 9.51 -22.88 17.05
N GLN A 97 9.33 -23.25 18.31
CA GLN A 97 8.79 -22.34 19.34
C GLN A 97 9.85 -21.32 19.78
N SER A 98 9.43 -20.06 19.94
CA SER A 98 10.25 -19.00 20.54
C SER A 98 9.84 -18.67 21.97
N VAL A 99 10.78 -18.14 22.75
CA VAL A 99 10.58 -17.35 23.96
C VAL A 99 11.38 -16.06 23.85
N GLU A 100 10.91 -15.00 24.50
CA GLU A 100 11.59 -13.70 24.54
C GLU A 100 11.63 -13.15 25.97
N PHE A 101 12.75 -12.56 26.34
CA PHE A 101 12.92 -11.85 27.61
C PHE A 101 13.57 -10.48 27.40
N GLY A 102 13.18 -9.52 28.24
CA GLY A 102 13.55 -8.12 28.07
C GLY A 102 14.58 -7.62 29.07
N LEU A 103 15.33 -6.62 28.65
CA LEU A 103 16.45 -6.01 29.35
C LEU A 103 16.33 -4.49 29.32
N GLN A 104 16.71 -3.83 30.40
CA GLN A 104 16.98 -2.39 30.43
C GLN A 104 18.44 -2.17 30.82
N GLY A 105 19.16 -1.32 30.08
CA GLY A 105 20.55 -1.00 30.35
C GLY A 105 20.87 0.48 30.25
N THR A 106 22.01 0.86 30.80
CA THR A 106 22.68 2.15 30.54
C THR A 106 23.90 1.92 29.65
N THR A 107 24.35 2.99 29.00
CA THR A 107 25.62 3.02 28.26
C THR A 107 26.48 4.17 28.78
N THR A 108 27.80 4.00 28.82
CA THR A 108 28.72 5.08 29.22
C THR A 108 28.91 6.16 28.15
N GLY A 109 28.35 5.95 26.95
CA GLY A 109 28.28 6.92 25.86
C GLY A 109 28.82 6.36 24.56
N GLY A 110 27.94 6.14 23.57
CA GLY A 110 28.29 5.56 22.28
C GLY A 110 27.07 4.99 21.56
N VAL A 111 27.32 4.11 20.58
CA VAL A 111 26.28 3.23 20.03
C VAL A 111 26.03 2.10 21.02
N VAL A 112 24.77 1.73 21.23
CA VAL A 112 24.39 0.62 22.14
C VAL A 112 24.93 -0.69 21.60
N GLU A 113 25.72 -1.40 22.42
CA GLU A 113 26.32 -2.69 22.08
C GLU A 113 25.25 -3.76 21.80
N ILE A 114 25.40 -4.50 20.71
CA ILE A 114 24.66 -5.73 20.40
C ILE A 114 25.63 -6.90 20.67
N PRO A 115 25.54 -7.57 21.83
CA PRO A 115 26.53 -8.55 22.26
C PRO A 115 26.28 -9.93 21.62
N LEU A 116 27.35 -10.71 21.48
CA LEU A 116 27.23 -12.12 21.07
C LEU A 116 26.54 -12.94 22.16
N LEU A 117 25.52 -13.70 21.77
CA LEU A 117 24.81 -14.62 22.67
C LEU A 117 25.48 -15.99 22.69
N THR A 118 25.67 -16.50 23.90
CA THR A 118 26.27 -17.80 24.25
C THR A 118 25.40 -18.49 25.32
N GLY A 119 25.75 -19.69 25.80
CA GLY A 119 25.01 -20.37 26.87
C GLY A 119 24.94 -21.88 26.66
N ASN A 120 23.88 -22.52 27.17
CA ASN A 120 23.61 -23.94 26.88
C ASN A 120 22.85 -24.13 25.56
N VAL A 121 22.00 -23.16 25.18
CA VAL A 121 21.20 -23.19 23.94
C VAL A 121 21.81 -22.37 22.80
N CYS A 122 22.49 -21.25 23.09
CA CYS A 122 23.15 -20.39 22.11
C CYS A 122 24.65 -20.69 22.05
N ASN A 123 25.22 -20.87 20.85
CA ASN A 123 26.68 -20.94 20.58
C ASN A 123 27.52 -21.59 21.71
N SER A 124 27.19 -22.84 22.03
CA SER A 124 27.59 -23.48 23.29
C SER A 124 29.10 -23.79 23.32
N ASN A 125 29.84 -23.03 24.13
CA ASN A 125 31.28 -23.16 24.35
C ASN A 125 31.57 -23.90 25.68
N THR A 126 31.08 -25.15 25.77
CA THR A 126 30.97 -25.89 27.04
C THR A 126 32.29 -26.54 27.46
N SER A 127 32.82 -26.14 28.62
CA SER A 127 33.99 -26.77 29.25
C SER A 127 33.74 -28.24 29.63
N SER A 128 34.79 -29.05 29.56
CA SER A 128 34.69 -30.51 29.42
C SER A 128 34.52 -31.32 30.72
N SER A 129 33.84 -32.47 30.62
CA SER A 129 34.22 -33.67 31.38
C SER A 129 33.90 -34.96 30.61
N SER A 130 34.80 -35.95 30.75
CA SER A 130 34.90 -37.22 30.01
C SER A 130 33.68 -38.15 30.16
N SER A 131 33.36 -39.01 29.18
CA SER A 131 34.07 -40.30 29.00
C SER A 131 33.62 -41.09 27.74
N SER A 132 34.28 -42.24 27.47
CA SER A 132 34.41 -42.83 26.13
C SER A 132 33.82 -44.24 25.96
N SER A 133 33.27 -44.54 24.78
CA SER A 133 33.36 -45.87 24.16
C SER A 133 33.20 -45.80 22.62
N THR A 134 33.80 -46.77 21.92
CA THR A 134 33.86 -46.83 20.44
C THR A 134 33.11 -48.04 19.87
N SER A 135 32.36 -47.88 18.78
CA SER A 135 32.24 -48.94 17.75
C SER A 135 31.60 -48.47 16.43
N SER A 136 32.42 -48.46 15.38
CA SER A 136 32.16 -48.97 14.02
C SER A 136 30.73 -49.14 13.49
N ALA A 137 30.40 -48.40 12.42
CA ALA A 137 29.75 -48.94 11.22
C ALA A 137 29.99 -48.01 10.01
N SER A 138 30.21 -48.58 8.82
CA SER A 138 30.41 -47.81 7.57
C SER A 138 29.17 -47.87 6.69
N SER A 139 28.65 -46.71 6.27
CA SER A 139 27.70 -46.62 5.16
C SER A 139 27.89 -45.29 4.40
N SER A 140 28.47 -45.37 3.20
CA SER A 140 28.67 -44.21 2.33
C SER A 140 27.37 -43.85 1.61
N SER A 141 26.58 -42.94 2.17
CA SER A 141 25.45 -42.31 1.50
C SER A 141 25.88 -40.96 0.91
N SER A 142 25.93 -40.86 -0.42
CA SER A 142 26.22 -39.61 -1.13
C SER A 142 25.03 -38.64 -1.04
N SER A 143 25.09 -37.70 -0.09
CA SER A 143 24.12 -36.61 0.01
C SER A 143 24.36 -35.57 -1.08
N SER A 144 23.58 -35.65 -2.17
CA SER A 144 23.51 -34.60 -3.18
C SER A 144 22.78 -33.37 -2.61
N GLY A 145 23.53 -32.47 -1.98
CA GLY A 145 23.03 -31.13 -1.70
C GLY A 145 22.75 -30.39 -3.00
N ALA A 146 21.70 -29.56 -3.02
CA ALA A 146 21.45 -28.68 -4.16
C ALA A 146 22.65 -27.75 -4.36
N ALA A 147 23.10 -27.59 -5.60
CA ALA A 147 24.15 -26.64 -5.92
C ALA A 147 23.61 -25.20 -5.78
N ALA A 148 24.43 -24.30 -5.23
CA ALA A 148 24.13 -22.87 -5.32
C ALA A 148 24.17 -22.42 -6.79
N VAL A 149 23.30 -21.46 -7.12
CA VAL A 149 23.17 -20.86 -8.45
C VAL A 149 23.11 -19.33 -8.34
N ASN A 150 23.52 -18.63 -9.40
CA ASN A 150 23.40 -17.18 -9.47
C ASN A 150 21.92 -16.78 -9.67
N LEU A 151 21.30 -16.27 -8.61
CA LEU A 151 19.91 -15.85 -8.55
C LEU A 151 19.69 -14.42 -9.11
N ALA A 152 20.75 -13.66 -9.40
CA ALA A 152 20.62 -12.29 -9.91
C ALA A 152 19.88 -12.22 -11.27
N GLY A 153 20.09 -13.21 -12.14
CA GLY A 153 19.44 -13.28 -13.46
C GLY A 153 17.94 -13.64 -13.43
N ILE A 154 17.37 -13.93 -12.25
CA ILE A 154 15.93 -14.07 -12.03
C ILE A 154 15.35 -13.02 -11.07
N ALA A 155 16.17 -12.06 -10.65
CA ALA A 155 15.72 -10.90 -9.87
C ALA A 155 15.19 -9.80 -10.80
N ASN A 156 14.19 -9.05 -10.33
CA ASN A 156 13.90 -7.74 -10.88
C ASN A 156 14.91 -6.73 -10.32
N ALA A 157 15.51 -5.92 -11.19
CA ALA A 157 16.49 -4.90 -10.78
C ALA A 157 15.83 -3.52 -10.63
N SER A 158 16.16 -2.80 -9.55
CA SER A 158 15.75 -1.42 -9.31
C SER A 158 16.92 -0.56 -8.81
N THR A 159 16.82 0.77 -8.90
CA THR A 159 17.88 1.70 -8.48
C THR A 159 17.32 3.05 -8.04
N SER A 160 18.07 3.79 -7.22
CA SER A 160 17.80 5.20 -6.93
C SER A 160 17.98 6.11 -8.13
N TYR A 161 18.97 5.85 -9.00
CA TYR A 161 19.29 6.67 -10.17
C TYR A 161 20.21 5.94 -11.15
N VAL A 162 19.90 6.03 -12.46
CA VAL A 162 20.80 5.61 -13.55
C VAL A 162 20.84 6.71 -14.63
N SER A 163 22.01 6.97 -15.19
CA SER A 163 22.18 7.98 -16.26
C SER A 163 21.55 7.52 -17.57
N ALA A 164 21.04 8.46 -18.37
CA ALA A 164 20.25 8.18 -19.59
C ALA A 164 21.00 7.50 -20.76
N TRP A 165 22.31 7.24 -20.62
CA TRP A 165 23.14 6.48 -21.57
C TRP A 165 23.79 5.23 -20.93
N GLU A 166 23.50 4.98 -19.65
CA GLU A 166 23.82 3.74 -18.94
C GLU A 166 22.56 2.87 -18.88
N THR A 167 22.70 1.61 -18.48
CA THR A 167 21.59 0.66 -18.40
C THR A 167 21.61 -0.11 -17.09
N LEU A 168 20.46 -0.15 -16.42
CA LEU A 168 20.28 -0.95 -15.21
C LEU A 168 20.40 -2.45 -15.51
N ALA A 169 20.02 -2.91 -16.70
CA ALA A 169 20.05 -4.34 -17.06
C ALA A 169 21.47 -4.94 -17.07
N ALA A 170 22.51 -4.12 -17.19
CA ALA A 170 23.90 -4.58 -17.12
C ALA A 170 24.36 -4.94 -15.70
N VAL A 171 23.50 -4.86 -14.67
CA VAL A 171 23.85 -5.43 -13.35
C VAL A 171 23.54 -6.92 -13.26
N ASN A 172 22.68 -7.48 -14.12
CA ASN A 172 22.29 -8.90 -14.06
C ASN A 172 22.11 -9.57 -15.43
N ASP A 173 22.88 -9.15 -16.45
CA ASP A 173 22.88 -9.78 -17.77
C ASP A 173 23.67 -11.10 -17.82
N GLY A 174 24.45 -11.41 -16.78
CA GLY A 174 25.27 -12.61 -16.69
C GLY A 174 26.66 -12.47 -17.31
N ASN A 175 27.03 -11.28 -17.80
CA ASN A 175 28.32 -11.00 -18.43
C ASN A 175 29.49 -11.21 -17.44
N THR A 176 30.69 -11.47 -17.99
CA THR A 176 31.94 -11.55 -17.23
C THR A 176 32.90 -10.47 -17.77
N PRO A 177 32.92 -9.26 -17.18
CA PRO A 177 33.71 -8.14 -17.68
C PRO A 177 35.22 -8.43 -17.70
N ALA A 178 35.90 -8.01 -18.77
CA ALA A 178 37.33 -8.25 -18.96
C ALA A 178 38.22 -7.29 -18.14
N ASN A 179 37.71 -6.11 -17.80
CA ASN A 179 38.35 -5.06 -16.99
C ASN A 179 37.28 -4.07 -16.49
N SER A 180 37.62 -3.17 -15.55
CA SER A 180 36.65 -2.23 -14.98
C SER A 180 36.17 -1.12 -15.93
N ASN A 181 36.73 -0.97 -17.13
CA ASN A 181 36.24 -0.08 -18.18
C ASN A 181 35.60 -0.87 -19.36
N ASP A 182 35.22 -2.13 -19.14
CA ASP A 182 34.63 -3.00 -20.17
C ASP A 182 33.13 -2.76 -20.34
N LYS A 183 32.78 -1.68 -21.06
CA LYS A 183 31.39 -1.34 -21.41
C LYS A 183 30.81 -2.18 -22.56
N SER A 184 31.41 -3.31 -22.95
CA SER A 184 31.05 -4.04 -24.18
C SER A 184 29.62 -4.61 -24.18
N ASN A 185 29.03 -4.85 -23.01
CA ASN A 185 27.63 -5.26 -22.83
C ASN A 185 26.78 -4.17 -22.14
N GLY A 186 27.31 -2.94 -22.04
CA GLY A 186 26.75 -1.86 -21.25
C GLY A 186 27.40 -1.73 -19.87
N ALA A 187 26.82 -0.87 -19.02
CA ALA A 187 27.18 -0.67 -17.63
C ALA A 187 25.99 -0.01 -16.91
N TYR A 188 25.88 -0.20 -15.59
CA TYR A 188 25.13 0.72 -14.74
C TYR A 188 26.06 1.83 -14.25
N GLY A 189 25.59 3.07 -14.26
CA GLY A 189 26.29 4.23 -13.71
C GLY A 189 25.32 5.34 -13.31
N ASN A 190 25.65 6.07 -12.24
CA ASN A 190 24.78 7.09 -11.66
C ASN A 190 25.29 8.54 -11.83
N TRP A 191 25.91 8.83 -12.98
CA TRP A 191 26.39 10.18 -13.32
C TRP A 191 25.24 11.21 -13.44
N ASN A 192 25.25 12.37 -12.79
CA ASN A 192 26.33 13.00 -12.02
C ASN A 192 25.95 13.21 -10.54
N ASN A 193 26.16 12.21 -9.68
CA ASN A 193 25.73 12.22 -8.28
C ASN A 193 26.89 12.02 -7.26
N PRO A 194 28.00 12.78 -7.35
CA PRO A 194 29.12 12.67 -6.42
C PRO A 194 28.75 13.04 -4.98
N ASN A 195 29.45 12.46 -4.01
CA ASN A 195 29.24 12.65 -2.58
C ASN A 195 27.79 12.39 -2.11
N SER A 196 27.11 11.44 -2.76
CA SER A 196 25.77 10.96 -2.38
C SER A 196 25.74 9.44 -2.35
N ILE A 197 24.93 8.84 -1.48
CA ILE A 197 24.66 7.39 -1.52
C ILE A 197 23.58 7.15 -2.55
N GLN A 198 23.90 6.29 -3.52
CA GLN A 198 23.00 5.73 -4.51
C GLN A 198 22.89 4.22 -4.26
N TRP A 199 21.81 3.58 -4.69
CA TRP A 199 21.62 2.14 -4.48
C TRP A 199 21.15 1.42 -5.74
N VAL A 200 21.50 0.14 -5.82
CA VAL A 200 20.93 -0.84 -6.75
C VAL A 200 20.36 -1.98 -5.92
N GLN A 201 19.22 -2.52 -6.32
CA GLN A 201 18.46 -3.51 -5.56
C GLN A 201 17.97 -4.64 -6.48
N TYR A 202 17.94 -5.83 -5.91
CA TYR A 202 17.25 -6.99 -6.44
C TYR A 202 16.01 -7.29 -5.61
N ASP A 203 14.91 -7.54 -6.31
CA ASP A 203 13.65 -8.06 -5.78
C ASP A 203 13.38 -9.45 -6.40
N TRP A 204 13.19 -10.45 -5.55
CA TRP A 204 12.77 -11.80 -5.93
C TRP A 204 11.29 -12.03 -5.56
N PRO A 205 10.56 -12.90 -6.30
CA PRO A 205 9.14 -13.17 -6.03
C PRO A 205 8.89 -13.96 -4.73
N GLN A 206 9.94 -14.52 -4.12
CA GLN A 206 9.89 -15.29 -2.88
C GLN A 206 11.20 -15.12 -2.10
N ASN A 207 11.24 -15.56 -0.85
CA ASN A 207 12.49 -15.62 -0.09
C ASN A 207 13.44 -16.68 -0.66
N TYR A 208 14.67 -16.30 -0.98
CA TYR A 208 15.75 -17.21 -1.35
C TYR A 208 16.80 -17.30 -0.24
N THR A 209 17.53 -18.41 -0.18
CA THR A 209 18.66 -18.56 0.76
C THR A 209 19.94 -18.08 0.08
N LEU A 210 20.39 -16.87 0.42
CA LEU A 210 21.51 -16.19 -0.23
C LEU A 210 22.82 -16.51 0.48
N SER A 211 23.74 -17.20 -0.21
CA SER A 211 25.00 -17.69 0.37
C SER A 211 26.15 -16.68 0.25
N SER A 212 26.27 -16.02 -0.90
CA SER A 212 27.29 -14.99 -1.18
C SER A 212 26.86 -14.07 -2.31
N THR A 213 27.56 -12.95 -2.49
CA THR A 213 27.37 -12.01 -3.60
C THR A 213 28.70 -11.49 -4.12
N GLN A 214 28.74 -11.13 -5.40
CA GLN A 214 29.95 -10.71 -6.12
C GLN A 214 29.65 -9.50 -7.00
N ILE A 215 30.42 -8.42 -6.89
CA ILE A 215 30.23 -7.20 -7.70
C ILE A 215 31.48 -6.89 -8.53
N TYR A 216 31.27 -6.57 -9.80
CA TYR A 216 32.30 -6.01 -10.68
C TYR A 216 32.05 -4.50 -10.83
N TRP A 217 33.00 -3.67 -10.39
CA TRP A 217 32.85 -2.21 -10.41
C TRP A 217 33.18 -1.63 -11.79
N PHE A 218 32.37 -0.66 -12.23
CA PHE A 218 32.62 0.15 -13.43
C PHE A 218 33.46 1.38 -13.04
N ASP A 219 34.53 1.61 -13.80
CA ASP A 219 35.40 2.79 -13.71
C ASP A 219 35.78 3.25 -15.12
N ASP A 220 35.34 4.45 -15.53
CA ASP A 220 35.66 5.05 -16.83
C ASP A 220 36.95 5.89 -16.81
N ASN A 221 37.64 5.95 -15.65
CA ASN A 221 38.76 6.84 -15.33
C ASN A 221 38.42 8.34 -15.50
N GLY A 222 37.14 8.70 -15.36
CA GLY A 222 36.59 10.01 -15.66
C GLY A 222 35.42 10.42 -14.76
N GLY A 223 34.18 10.23 -15.22
CA GLY A 223 32.96 10.65 -14.51
C GLY A 223 32.36 9.59 -13.59
N VAL A 224 32.72 8.32 -13.78
CA VAL A 224 32.23 7.16 -13.03
C VAL A 224 33.44 6.38 -12.53
N LEU A 225 33.60 6.29 -11.20
CA LEU A 225 34.74 5.64 -10.56
C LEU A 225 34.29 4.50 -9.63
N VAL A 226 35.24 3.65 -9.24
CA VAL A 226 35.04 2.71 -8.12
C VAL A 226 34.58 3.47 -6.85
N PRO A 227 33.59 2.95 -6.09
CA PRO A 227 33.12 3.59 -4.86
C PRO A 227 34.20 3.82 -3.79
N ASP A 228 34.01 4.89 -3.00
CA ASP A 228 34.65 5.10 -1.68
C ASP A 228 33.93 4.33 -0.57
N VAL A 229 32.62 4.15 -0.72
CA VAL A 229 31.75 3.37 0.18
C VAL A 229 30.94 2.39 -0.68
N ALA A 230 30.98 1.11 -0.33
CA ALA A 230 30.08 0.10 -0.88
C ALA A 230 29.73 -0.92 0.19
N TYR A 231 28.45 -1.19 0.40
CA TYR A 231 27.99 -2.21 1.35
C TYR A 231 26.69 -2.87 0.89
N ILE A 232 26.46 -4.08 1.38
CA ILE A 232 25.22 -4.84 1.14
C ILE A 232 24.26 -4.66 2.30
N GLU A 233 22.98 -4.54 1.97
CA GLU A 233 21.84 -4.56 2.88
C GLU A 233 20.86 -5.65 2.42
N TYR A 234 20.17 -6.30 3.36
CA TYR A 234 19.06 -7.21 3.06
C TYR A 234 17.76 -6.68 3.68
N TRP A 235 16.63 -7.01 3.06
CA TRP A 235 15.33 -6.65 3.60
C TRP A 235 14.90 -7.65 4.66
N SER A 236 14.53 -7.15 5.83
CA SER A 236 14.02 -7.94 6.95
C SER A 236 13.03 -7.12 7.77
N ASN A 237 11.84 -7.66 8.01
CA ASN A 237 10.81 -7.10 8.89
C ASN A 237 10.53 -5.60 8.65
N GLY A 238 10.39 -5.19 7.39
CA GLY A 238 10.10 -3.79 7.02
C GLY A 238 11.32 -2.85 7.03
N THR A 239 12.54 -3.36 7.20
CA THR A 239 13.76 -2.55 7.30
C THR A 239 14.92 -3.10 6.46
N TRP A 240 15.85 -2.22 6.10
CA TRP A 240 17.13 -2.61 5.49
C TRP A 240 18.18 -2.84 6.56
N VAL A 241 18.75 -4.04 6.60
CA VAL A 241 19.76 -4.45 7.58
C VAL A 241 21.09 -4.63 6.86
N LYS A 242 22.12 -3.87 7.27
CA LYS A 242 23.46 -3.95 6.68
C LYS A 242 24.13 -5.30 6.98
N VAL A 243 24.55 -6.01 5.94
CA VAL A 243 25.30 -7.28 6.02
C VAL A 243 26.78 -7.03 6.24
N GLY A 244 27.37 -6.10 5.47
CA GLY A 244 28.80 -5.82 5.51
C GLY A 244 29.27 -4.99 4.31
N ASP A 245 30.49 -4.48 4.40
CA ASP A 245 31.14 -3.71 3.33
C ASP A 245 31.66 -4.64 2.22
N VAL A 246 31.50 -4.23 0.96
CA VAL A 246 31.98 -4.97 -0.21
C VAL A 246 33.43 -4.56 -0.52
N PRO A 247 34.32 -5.47 -0.94
CA PRO A 247 35.63 -5.11 -1.46
C PRO A 247 35.53 -4.20 -2.70
N ARG A 248 36.54 -3.36 -2.91
CA ARG A 248 36.53 -2.28 -3.93
C ARG A 248 37.80 -2.30 -4.78
N GLN A 249 38.08 -3.46 -5.37
CA GLN A 249 39.17 -3.69 -6.31
C GLN A 249 38.64 -3.60 -7.75
N GLU A 250 39.36 -2.89 -8.61
CA GLU A 250 39.13 -2.89 -10.05
C GLU A 250 39.45 -4.26 -10.67
N ASN A 251 38.93 -4.51 -11.87
CA ASN A 251 39.34 -5.61 -12.76
C ASN A 251 39.11 -7.02 -12.17
N THR A 252 38.20 -7.15 -11.20
CA THR A 252 37.81 -8.41 -10.56
C THR A 252 36.38 -8.33 -10.02
N PHE A 253 35.77 -9.50 -9.82
CA PHE A 253 34.64 -9.63 -8.91
C PHE A 253 35.09 -9.43 -7.45
N ASN A 254 34.27 -8.71 -6.69
CA ASN A 254 34.47 -8.39 -5.28
C ASN A 254 33.42 -9.11 -4.45
N THR A 255 33.84 -10.12 -3.68
CA THR A 255 32.92 -11.04 -2.99
C THR A 255 32.60 -10.61 -1.56
N LEU A 256 31.34 -10.74 -1.15
CA LEU A 256 30.89 -10.73 0.24
C LEU A 256 30.10 -12.02 0.54
N ASN A 257 30.38 -12.65 1.68
CA ASN A 257 29.59 -13.79 2.16
C ASN A 257 28.29 -13.28 2.79
N LEU A 258 27.16 -13.87 2.39
CA LEU A 258 25.82 -13.54 2.91
C LEU A 258 25.35 -14.54 3.97
N ASN A 259 26.17 -15.55 4.31
CA ASN A 259 25.97 -16.48 5.42
C ASN A 259 24.59 -17.17 5.45
N ASN A 260 24.00 -17.43 4.28
CA ASN A 260 22.68 -18.03 4.10
C ASN A 260 21.52 -17.16 4.63
N ILE A 261 21.63 -15.83 4.51
CA ILE A 261 20.52 -14.89 4.72
C ILE A 261 19.32 -15.33 3.88
N VAL A 262 18.17 -15.48 4.53
CA VAL A 262 16.89 -15.76 3.87
C VAL A 262 16.16 -14.43 3.66
N THR A 263 16.00 -14.00 2.41
CA THR A 263 15.32 -12.75 2.05
C THR A 263 14.80 -12.79 0.61
N ASN A 264 13.82 -11.93 0.30
CA ASN A 264 13.34 -11.68 -1.05
C ASN A 264 13.84 -10.35 -1.63
N ARG A 265 14.61 -9.53 -0.88
CA ARG A 265 15.25 -8.33 -1.42
C ARG A 265 16.68 -8.13 -0.91
N LEU A 266 17.61 -7.85 -1.81
CA LEU A 266 19.01 -7.50 -1.50
C LEU A 266 19.36 -6.18 -2.17
N ARG A 267 20.15 -5.34 -1.50
CA ARG A 267 20.55 -4.01 -1.98
C ARG A 267 22.06 -3.84 -1.84
N VAL A 268 22.67 -3.20 -2.83
CA VAL A 268 24.00 -2.60 -2.70
C VAL A 268 23.86 -1.08 -2.64
N SER A 269 24.43 -0.48 -1.60
CA SER A 269 24.44 0.96 -1.36
C SER A 269 25.86 1.49 -1.54
N ILE A 270 26.04 2.45 -2.45
CA ILE A 270 27.34 2.90 -2.97
C ILE A 270 27.48 4.43 -3.04
N SER A 271 28.70 4.94 -2.83
CA SER A 271 29.06 6.34 -3.10
C SER A 271 30.55 6.50 -3.43
N ASN A 272 30.89 7.57 -4.14
CA ASN A 272 32.25 8.10 -4.29
C ASN A 272 32.20 9.60 -3.96
N THR A 273 33.25 10.13 -3.32
CA THR A 273 33.31 11.50 -2.79
C THR A 273 33.69 12.55 -3.85
N LEU A 274 34.26 12.13 -4.97
CA LEU A 274 34.80 12.99 -6.03
C LEU A 274 34.01 12.91 -7.34
N GLN A 275 33.48 11.73 -7.67
CA GLN A 275 32.78 11.42 -8.92
C GLN A 275 31.58 10.50 -8.65
N SER A 276 30.92 10.04 -9.71
CA SER A 276 29.80 9.10 -9.62
C SER A 276 30.31 7.64 -9.56
N THR A 277 29.41 6.66 -9.43
CA THR A 277 29.76 5.23 -9.28
C THR A 277 28.97 4.33 -10.22
N GLY A 278 29.47 3.12 -10.47
CA GLY A 278 28.86 2.18 -11.40
C GLY A 278 29.23 0.71 -11.20
N ILE A 279 28.52 -0.17 -11.91
CA ILE A 279 28.58 -1.63 -11.82
C ILE A 279 28.55 -2.21 -13.25
N LEU A 280 29.38 -3.22 -13.52
CA LEU A 280 29.42 -3.95 -14.80
C LEU A 280 28.77 -5.35 -14.74
N GLU A 281 28.54 -5.89 -13.53
CA GLU A 281 27.81 -7.14 -13.24
C GLU A 281 27.71 -7.27 -11.70
N TRP A 282 26.57 -7.75 -11.19
CA TRP A 282 26.33 -8.06 -9.78
C TRP A 282 25.62 -9.42 -9.64
N ARG A 283 26.31 -10.38 -9.02
CA ARG A 283 25.83 -11.77 -8.84
C ARG A 283 25.45 -12.07 -7.40
N VAL A 284 24.51 -12.99 -7.21
CA VAL A 284 24.06 -13.45 -5.89
C VAL A 284 23.90 -14.96 -5.92
N GLU A 285 24.81 -15.69 -5.30
CA GLU A 285 24.80 -17.16 -5.26
C GLU A 285 23.89 -17.65 -4.13
N GLY A 286 22.91 -18.49 -4.41
CA GLY A 286 22.00 -19.03 -3.41
C GLY A 286 21.23 -20.27 -3.85
N THR A 287 20.27 -20.69 -3.05
CA THR A 287 19.37 -21.82 -3.34
C THR A 287 17.91 -21.41 -3.20
N GLU A 288 17.07 -21.97 -4.06
CA GLU A 288 15.61 -21.85 -3.97
C GLU A 288 15.06 -22.54 -2.70
N PRO A 289 13.87 -22.16 -2.22
CA PRO A 289 13.10 -23.00 -1.31
C PRO A 289 12.88 -24.40 -1.90
N SER A 290 12.88 -25.43 -1.05
CA SER A 290 12.71 -26.84 -1.46
C SER A 290 11.26 -27.14 -1.92
N GLY A 291 10.90 -26.66 -3.11
CA GLY A 291 9.51 -26.54 -3.60
C GLY A 291 9.27 -26.91 -5.07
N SER A 292 9.81 -28.05 -5.53
CA SER A 292 9.35 -28.77 -6.74
C SER A 292 9.38 -28.02 -8.08
N SER A 293 10.57 -27.89 -8.69
CA SER A 293 10.70 -27.63 -10.13
C SER A 293 10.07 -28.77 -10.96
N SER A 294 9.20 -28.46 -11.93
CA SER A 294 8.47 -29.46 -12.72
C SER A 294 9.15 -29.77 -14.07
N SER A 295 9.70 -30.97 -14.21
CA SER A 295 10.04 -31.57 -15.51
C SER A 295 9.07 -32.69 -15.86
N SER A 296 8.67 -32.77 -17.13
CA SER A 296 7.46 -33.49 -17.55
C SER A 296 7.68 -34.98 -17.84
N SER A 297 6.88 -35.85 -17.23
CA SER A 297 6.42 -37.10 -17.86
C SER A 297 5.18 -37.68 -17.15
N SER A 298 4.37 -38.46 -17.86
CA SER A 298 3.05 -38.93 -17.44
C SER A 298 3.00 -40.43 -17.12
N SER A 299 2.19 -40.84 -16.12
CA SER A 299 1.15 -41.89 -16.27
C SER A 299 0.47 -42.35 -14.97
N SER A 300 -0.87 -42.47 -15.01
CA SER A 300 -1.72 -43.47 -14.33
C SER A 300 -1.51 -43.84 -12.85
N SER A 301 -2.32 -43.22 -11.98
CA SER A 301 -3.26 -43.86 -11.03
C SER A 301 -2.90 -45.19 -10.32
N SER A 302 -2.87 -45.15 -8.98
CA SER A 302 -3.82 -45.92 -8.14
C SER A 302 -3.79 -45.45 -6.67
N SER A 303 -4.87 -45.70 -5.93
CA SER A 303 -5.14 -45.15 -4.59
C SER A 303 -4.54 -45.96 -3.44
N SER A 304 -4.04 -45.27 -2.42
CA SER A 304 -4.06 -45.74 -1.02
C SER A 304 -4.10 -44.52 -0.07
N THR A 305 -4.64 -44.69 1.14
CA THR A 305 -5.20 -43.58 1.93
C THR A 305 -4.53 -43.42 3.29
N SER A 306 -4.44 -42.17 3.78
CA SER A 306 -3.98 -41.74 5.12
C SER A 306 -2.50 -42.00 5.42
N SER A 307 -1.78 -41.10 6.11
CA SER A 307 -2.20 -40.27 7.24
C SER A 307 -1.55 -38.89 7.26
N SER A 308 -2.12 -37.98 8.04
CA SER A 308 -1.80 -36.55 8.07
C SER A 308 -0.86 -36.17 9.23
N SER A 309 -0.02 -35.17 8.97
CA SER A 309 0.63 -34.33 9.98
C SER A 309 0.81 -32.92 9.38
N GLY A 310 -0.09 -31.99 9.70
CA GLY A 310 -0.15 -30.68 9.05
C GLY A 310 0.56 -29.57 9.83
N GLY A 311 0.94 -28.52 9.10
CA GLY A 311 0.81 -27.16 9.64
C GLY A 311 -0.68 -26.79 9.80
N PRO A 312 -1.00 -25.66 10.44
CA PRO A 312 -2.40 -25.26 10.64
C PRO A 312 -3.12 -25.06 9.31
N GLU A 313 -4.34 -25.59 9.21
CA GLU A 313 -5.28 -25.19 8.15
C GLU A 313 -5.69 -23.73 8.41
N GLN A 314 -5.04 -22.74 7.79
CA GLN A 314 -5.39 -21.33 7.99
C GLN A 314 -6.65 -20.92 7.20
N CYS A 315 -7.73 -21.65 7.48
CA CYS A 315 -9.11 -21.37 7.09
C CYS A 315 -9.80 -20.39 8.06
N ASP A 316 -9.08 -19.90 9.07
CA ASP A 316 -9.63 -19.06 10.14
C ASP A 316 -10.04 -17.66 9.64
N ALA A 317 -10.91 -17.00 10.40
CA ALA A 317 -11.37 -15.65 10.08
C ALA A 317 -10.21 -14.64 10.15
N TYR A 318 -9.95 -13.96 9.04
CA TYR A 318 -8.88 -12.98 8.91
C TYR A 318 -9.27 -11.63 9.49
N VAL A 319 -8.31 -11.02 10.19
CA VAL A 319 -8.38 -9.64 10.67
C VAL A 319 -7.24 -8.88 10.00
N TRP A 320 -7.57 -7.80 9.29
CA TRP A 320 -6.55 -6.89 8.75
C TRP A 320 -5.81 -6.20 9.91
N PRO A 321 -4.46 -6.12 9.89
CA PRO A 321 -3.71 -5.22 10.76
C PRO A 321 -4.10 -3.75 10.57
N GLU A 322 -3.66 -2.92 11.51
CA GLU A 322 -3.70 -1.47 11.41
C GLU A 322 -2.63 -0.96 10.43
N TYR A 323 -2.83 0.23 9.86
CA TYR A 323 -1.92 0.84 8.89
C TYR A 323 -0.81 1.62 9.59
N GLU A 324 0.45 1.42 9.18
CA GLU A 324 1.61 2.11 9.75
C GLU A 324 2.50 2.72 8.66
N PRO A 325 2.62 4.05 8.55
CA PRO A 325 1.98 5.06 9.39
C PRO A 325 0.47 5.16 9.13
N ASN A 326 -0.31 5.46 10.17
CA ASN A 326 -1.78 5.56 10.11
C ASN A 326 -2.35 6.70 9.24
N LEU A 327 -1.51 7.44 8.51
CA LEU A 327 -1.87 8.60 7.67
C LEU A 327 -2.78 9.64 8.35
N ASN A 328 -2.70 9.82 9.67
CA ASN A 328 -3.46 10.88 10.31
C ASN A 328 -2.93 12.27 9.93
N TYR A 329 -3.82 13.22 9.65
CA TYR A 329 -3.49 14.62 9.41
C TYR A 329 -4.64 15.54 9.82
N ASP A 330 -4.29 16.73 10.27
CA ASP A 330 -5.20 17.75 10.79
C ASP A 330 -4.65 19.13 10.43
N PHE A 331 -5.37 19.90 9.61
CA PHE A 331 -4.93 21.22 9.16
C PHE A 331 -5.02 22.29 10.27
N ARG A 332 -5.63 22.03 11.43
CA ARG A 332 -5.61 22.96 12.57
C ARG A 332 -4.18 23.29 13.03
N GLN A 333 -3.22 22.39 12.81
CA GLN A 333 -1.80 22.63 13.12
C GLN A 333 -1.11 23.61 12.16
N ASP A 334 -1.64 23.79 10.94
CA ASP A 334 -1.12 24.74 9.95
C ASP A 334 -1.75 26.14 10.11
N TYR A 335 -2.99 26.20 10.58
CA TYR A 335 -3.86 27.40 10.54
C TYR A 335 -4.43 27.77 11.92
N ALA A 336 -3.64 27.60 12.98
CA ALA A 336 -4.04 27.89 14.35
C ALA A 336 -4.30 29.38 14.59
N ASP A 337 -3.43 30.25 14.07
CA ASP A 337 -3.29 31.66 14.47
C ASP A 337 -4.15 32.66 13.66
N ILE A 338 -5.11 32.18 12.85
CA ILE A 338 -5.96 33.07 12.03
C ILE A 338 -7.06 33.72 12.87
N ASN A 339 -7.11 35.06 12.89
CA ASN A 339 -8.10 35.86 13.61
C ASN A 339 -9.10 36.57 12.67
N PRO A 340 -10.39 36.17 12.63
CA PRO A 340 -11.42 36.85 11.83
C PRO A 340 -11.76 38.28 12.24
N GLU A 341 -11.42 38.71 13.47
CA GLU A 341 -11.64 40.11 13.89
C GLU A 341 -10.73 41.11 13.16
N GLU A 342 -9.67 40.62 12.51
CA GLU A 342 -8.69 41.41 11.74
C GLU A 342 -8.93 41.37 10.22
N PHE A 343 -9.98 40.69 9.74
CA PHE A 343 -10.20 40.48 8.31
C PHE A 343 -10.62 41.74 7.53
N GLU A 344 -10.00 41.94 6.37
CA GLU A 344 -10.41 42.93 5.37
C GLU A 344 -11.37 42.34 4.31
N VAL A 345 -12.13 43.21 3.63
CA VAL A 345 -13.05 42.82 2.54
C VAL A 345 -12.31 42.82 1.20
N PHE A 346 -12.07 41.63 0.64
CA PHE A 346 -11.53 41.49 -0.71
C PHE A 346 -12.62 41.66 -1.78
N LEU A 347 -12.77 42.89 -2.30
CA LEU A 347 -13.86 43.24 -3.23
C LEU A 347 -13.79 42.63 -4.63
N GLY A 348 -12.61 42.23 -5.12
CA GLY A 348 -12.38 41.54 -6.40
C GLY A 348 -12.70 42.30 -7.71
N CYS A 349 -13.72 43.15 -7.69
CA CYS A 349 -14.23 43.98 -8.78
C CYS A 349 -13.87 45.47 -8.60
N ASP A 350 -14.22 46.30 -9.60
CA ASP A 350 -14.20 47.75 -9.43
C ASP A 350 -15.22 48.17 -8.34
N PRO A 351 -14.83 48.95 -7.31
CA PRO A 351 -15.72 49.35 -6.22
C PRO A 351 -16.98 50.10 -6.67
N SER A 352 -16.99 50.72 -7.87
CA SER A 352 -18.18 51.38 -8.41
C SER A 352 -19.29 50.40 -8.81
N GLN A 353 -18.97 49.14 -9.09
CA GLN A 353 -19.95 48.09 -9.40
C GLN A 353 -20.63 47.53 -8.15
N VAL A 354 -20.01 47.68 -6.98
CA VAL A 354 -20.50 47.16 -5.70
C VAL A 354 -21.54 48.12 -5.13
N ALA A 355 -22.73 47.60 -4.83
CA ALA A 355 -23.81 48.36 -4.21
C ALA A 355 -23.90 48.12 -2.70
N GLY A 356 -23.37 47.00 -2.21
CA GLY A 356 -23.26 46.73 -0.79
C GLY A 356 -22.43 45.47 -0.48
N VAL A 357 -21.99 45.43 0.78
CA VAL A 357 -21.29 44.31 1.40
C VAL A 357 -21.89 44.10 2.80
N LYS A 358 -22.00 42.85 3.24
CA LYS A 358 -22.36 42.49 4.60
C LYS A 358 -21.42 41.40 5.10
N THR A 359 -20.74 41.63 6.22
CA THR A 359 -19.78 40.68 6.81
C THR A 359 -20.33 40.04 8.07
N SER A 360 -19.93 38.79 8.34
CA SER A 360 -20.21 38.09 9.59
C SER A 360 -19.23 36.94 9.76
N GLY A 361 -18.57 36.87 10.92
CA GLY A 361 -17.55 35.86 11.23
C GLY A 361 -16.46 35.78 10.15
N TRP A 362 -16.36 34.64 9.48
CA TRP A 362 -15.36 34.37 8.43
C TRP A 362 -15.76 34.88 7.04
N TYR A 363 -16.99 35.37 6.84
CA TYR A 363 -17.55 35.58 5.49
C TYR A 363 -17.97 37.02 5.17
N ALA A 364 -17.82 37.39 3.90
CA ALA A 364 -18.34 38.62 3.29
C ALA A 364 -19.32 38.28 2.15
N PHE A 365 -20.54 38.81 2.22
CA PHE A 365 -21.55 38.71 1.16
C PHE A 365 -21.57 40.02 0.36
N ILE A 366 -21.35 39.95 -0.95
CA ILE A 366 -21.11 41.09 -1.85
C ILE A 366 -22.16 41.12 -2.98
N TRP A 367 -22.74 42.30 -3.26
CA TRP A 367 -23.71 42.47 -4.35
C TRP A 367 -23.56 43.80 -5.11
N GLY A 368 -23.93 43.79 -6.38
CA GLY A 368 -24.00 44.95 -7.26
C GLY A 368 -25.40 45.59 -7.32
N HIS A 369 -25.50 46.66 -8.10
CA HIS A 369 -26.68 47.55 -8.16
C HIS A 369 -27.97 46.89 -8.68
N ASN A 370 -27.89 45.69 -9.26
CA ASN A 370 -29.03 44.92 -9.78
C ASN A 370 -29.49 43.78 -8.84
N ARG A 371 -29.15 43.81 -7.54
CA ARG A 371 -29.64 42.84 -6.53
C ARG A 371 -31.15 42.59 -6.68
N ASN A 372 -31.55 41.32 -6.73
CA ASN A 372 -32.96 40.93 -6.88
C ASN A 372 -33.78 41.45 -5.69
N PRO A 373 -34.90 42.18 -5.90
CA PRO A 373 -35.69 42.78 -4.83
C PRO A 373 -36.43 41.77 -3.92
N ALA A 374 -36.41 40.47 -4.26
CA ALA A 374 -36.91 39.41 -3.39
C ALA A 374 -35.94 39.03 -2.25
N ILE A 375 -34.66 39.40 -2.34
CA ILE A 375 -33.64 39.08 -1.32
C ILE A 375 -33.70 40.12 -0.20
N THR A 376 -34.05 39.72 1.01
CA THR A 376 -33.98 40.59 2.20
C THR A 376 -32.59 40.55 2.85
N ASP A 377 -32.34 41.43 3.82
CA ASP A 377 -31.06 41.42 4.54
C ASP A 377 -30.99 40.29 5.59
N GLU A 378 -32.15 39.79 6.05
CA GLU A 378 -32.30 38.59 6.87
C GLU A 378 -32.03 37.29 6.07
N ASP A 379 -32.27 37.29 4.75
CA ASP A 379 -31.85 36.19 3.88
C ASP A 379 -30.32 36.10 3.82
N ILE A 380 -29.65 37.25 3.69
CA ILE A 380 -28.18 37.34 3.71
C ILE A 380 -27.63 36.96 5.10
N ASP A 381 -28.26 37.41 6.19
CA ASP A 381 -27.87 36.99 7.55
C ASP A 381 -28.00 35.48 7.74
N ARG A 382 -29.06 34.86 7.23
CA ARG A 382 -29.25 33.40 7.28
C ARG A 382 -28.16 32.67 6.49
N VAL A 383 -27.81 33.12 5.29
CA VAL A 383 -26.74 32.52 4.47
C VAL A 383 -25.39 32.63 5.20
N LEU A 384 -25.05 33.81 5.71
CA LEU A 384 -23.81 34.04 6.46
C LEU A 384 -23.76 33.24 7.76
N ALA A 385 -24.86 33.16 8.52
CA ALA A 385 -24.93 32.39 9.76
C ALA A 385 -24.78 30.88 9.50
N ASN A 386 -25.46 30.35 8.48
CA ASN A 386 -25.33 28.95 8.06
C ASN A 386 -23.87 28.64 7.67
N LEU A 387 -23.25 29.44 6.80
CA LEU A 387 -21.87 29.23 6.36
C LEU A 387 -20.85 29.28 7.51
N ASN A 388 -21.04 30.20 8.46
CA ASN A 388 -20.20 30.28 9.65
C ASN A 388 -20.39 29.07 10.57
N GLU A 389 -21.63 28.66 10.86
CA GLU A 389 -21.89 27.42 11.62
C GLU A 389 -21.28 26.21 10.89
N ASP A 390 -21.40 26.17 9.56
CA ASP A 390 -21.00 25.02 8.79
C ASP A 390 -19.48 24.83 8.72
N MET A 391 -18.74 25.86 8.32
CA MET A 391 -17.28 25.78 8.24
C MET A 391 -16.57 25.90 9.59
N ALA A 392 -17.20 26.50 10.61
CA ALA A 392 -16.67 26.41 11.98
C ALA A 392 -16.63 24.96 12.47
N TYR A 393 -17.57 24.10 12.05
CA TYR A 393 -17.53 22.67 12.36
C TYR A 393 -16.47 21.93 11.53
N ALA A 394 -16.40 22.18 10.22
CA ALA A 394 -15.42 21.55 9.32
C ALA A 394 -13.97 21.85 9.76
N ARG A 395 -13.68 23.09 10.16
CA ARG A 395 -12.39 23.47 10.76
C ARG A 395 -12.26 22.99 12.21
N GLY A 396 -13.25 23.29 13.04
CA GLY A 396 -13.18 23.16 14.50
C GLY A 396 -13.16 21.72 14.98
N GLU A 397 -14.01 20.85 14.43
CA GLU A 397 -14.14 19.45 14.84
C GLU A 397 -13.42 18.49 13.88
N MET A 398 -13.53 18.73 12.57
CA MET A 398 -13.06 17.79 11.53
C MET A 398 -11.64 18.07 11.01
N GLY A 399 -11.00 19.18 11.41
CA GLY A 399 -9.60 19.46 11.10
C GLY A 399 -9.32 19.97 9.69
N TRP A 400 -10.31 20.55 8.99
CA TRP A 400 -10.12 21.10 7.62
C TRP A 400 -9.69 22.59 7.65
N PRO A 401 -8.98 23.07 6.62
CA PRO A 401 -8.54 24.45 6.58
C PRO A 401 -9.68 25.38 6.14
N PRO A 402 -9.61 26.70 6.43
CA PRO A 402 -10.43 27.67 5.72
C PRO A 402 -9.98 27.77 4.25
N ASP A 403 -10.80 28.38 3.40
CA ASP A 403 -10.35 28.72 2.03
C ASP A 403 -9.25 29.79 2.04
N LYS A 404 -8.71 30.08 0.85
CA LYS A 404 -7.49 30.87 0.69
C LYS A 404 -7.60 32.31 1.22
N LEU A 405 -8.79 32.92 1.24
CA LEU A 405 -8.93 34.33 1.62
C LEU A 405 -8.63 34.57 3.12
N PRO A 406 -9.20 33.80 4.06
CA PRO A 406 -8.81 33.84 5.47
C PRO A 406 -7.34 33.53 5.76
N GLN A 407 -6.69 32.69 4.94
CA GLN A 407 -5.26 32.40 5.07
C GLN A 407 -4.38 33.64 4.75
N GLU A 408 -4.92 34.61 4.01
CA GLU A 408 -4.26 35.86 3.64
C GLU A 408 -4.86 37.10 4.37
N GLY A 409 -5.73 36.91 5.36
CA GLY A 409 -6.30 37.98 6.18
C GLY A 409 -7.57 38.64 5.61
N TYR A 410 -8.30 37.95 4.73
CA TYR A 410 -9.55 38.45 4.15
C TYR A 410 -10.74 37.55 4.50
N TYR A 411 -11.95 38.10 4.48
CA TYR A 411 -13.16 37.27 4.57
C TYR A 411 -13.28 36.32 3.36
N SER A 412 -13.70 35.07 3.61
CA SER A 412 -14.18 34.16 2.56
C SER A 412 -15.39 34.78 1.85
N ASN A 413 -15.45 34.63 0.54
CA ASN A 413 -16.25 35.50 -0.31
C ASN A 413 -17.53 34.82 -0.84
N VAL A 414 -18.68 35.49 -0.71
CA VAL A 414 -19.98 35.08 -1.26
C VAL A 414 -20.50 36.18 -2.19
N TYR A 415 -20.62 35.89 -3.48
CA TYR A 415 -21.00 36.88 -4.51
C TYR A 415 -22.43 36.62 -5.00
N LEU A 416 -23.21 37.69 -5.14
CA LEU A 416 -24.56 37.61 -5.71
C LEU A 416 -24.54 37.66 -7.24
N TYR A 417 -24.65 36.50 -7.88
CA TYR A 417 -24.77 36.33 -9.32
C TYR A 417 -26.00 37.04 -9.90
N GLY A 418 -25.86 37.68 -11.06
CA GLY A 418 -26.91 38.47 -11.71
C GLY A 418 -27.13 39.87 -11.12
N SER A 419 -26.38 40.24 -10.06
CA SER A 419 -26.48 41.57 -9.44
C SER A 419 -25.68 42.68 -10.14
N GLY A 420 -24.97 42.37 -11.23
CA GLY A 420 -24.19 43.35 -12.00
C GLY A 420 -22.79 43.64 -11.45
N LEU A 421 -22.24 42.71 -10.66
CA LEU A 421 -20.81 42.67 -10.32
C LEU A 421 -19.97 42.26 -11.55
N CYS A 422 -18.65 42.38 -11.46
CA CYS A 422 -17.74 41.97 -12.53
C CYS A 422 -17.71 40.45 -12.80
N THR A 423 -18.39 39.65 -11.96
CA THR A 423 -18.46 38.19 -12.05
C THR A 423 -19.28 37.67 -13.21
N ASP A 424 -20.27 38.43 -13.68
CA ASP A 424 -21.25 37.94 -14.65
C ASP A 424 -21.98 39.07 -15.40
N ASN A 425 -22.78 38.67 -16.39
CA ASN A 425 -23.73 39.55 -17.09
C ASN A 425 -25.15 38.94 -17.07
N ALA A 426 -25.48 38.21 -16.00
CA ALA A 426 -26.72 37.44 -15.91
C ALA A 426 -27.92 38.31 -15.49
N ALA A 427 -29.13 37.79 -15.70
CA ALA A 427 -30.33 38.37 -15.11
C ALA A 427 -30.37 38.10 -13.61
N ASN A 428 -30.87 39.05 -12.80
CA ASN A 428 -31.07 38.83 -11.37
C ASN A 428 -32.17 37.80 -11.03
N THR A 429 -32.88 37.29 -12.05
CA THR A 429 -33.84 36.18 -11.98
C THR A 429 -33.23 34.81 -12.34
N GLU A 430 -31.92 34.73 -12.61
CA GLU A 430 -31.25 33.46 -12.91
C GLU A 430 -31.21 32.54 -11.68
N ARG A 431 -31.06 31.22 -11.87
CA ARG A 431 -31.16 30.24 -10.78
C ARG A 431 -29.98 29.27 -10.72
N GLY A 432 -29.45 29.09 -9.51
CA GLY A 432 -28.32 28.21 -9.20
C GLY A 432 -27.39 28.78 -8.14
N GLY A 433 -26.43 27.96 -7.71
CA GLY A 433 -25.27 28.34 -6.92
C GLY A 433 -24.09 27.50 -7.40
N TRP A 434 -22.88 28.05 -7.31
CA TRP A 434 -21.65 27.43 -7.82
C TRP A 434 -20.44 27.91 -7.03
N GLN A 435 -19.39 27.10 -6.90
CA GLN A 435 -18.05 27.61 -6.70
C GLN A 435 -17.55 28.29 -7.98
N SER A 436 -16.88 29.42 -7.80
CA SER A 436 -16.27 30.18 -8.88
C SER A 436 -14.99 30.85 -8.38
N SER A 437 -14.35 31.70 -9.18
CA SER A 437 -13.16 32.45 -8.74
C SER A 437 -13.20 33.92 -9.12
N ILE A 438 -12.57 34.74 -8.28
CA ILE A 438 -12.38 36.17 -8.50
C ILE A 438 -10.92 36.53 -8.20
N ALA A 439 -10.26 37.18 -9.16
CA ALA A 439 -8.83 37.53 -9.10
C ALA A 439 -7.86 36.39 -8.72
N GLY A 440 -8.25 35.12 -8.93
CA GLY A 440 -7.45 33.93 -8.58
C GLY A 440 -7.70 33.37 -7.17
N TYR A 441 -8.69 33.88 -6.44
CA TYR A 441 -9.21 33.27 -5.21
C TYR A 441 -10.52 32.54 -5.51
N PRO A 442 -10.77 31.36 -4.91
CA PRO A 442 -12.09 30.74 -4.97
C PRO A 442 -13.12 31.55 -4.17
N MET A 443 -14.39 31.48 -4.58
CA MET A 443 -15.53 32.12 -3.94
C MET A 443 -16.80 31.29 -4.13
N VAL A 444 -17.77 31.49 -3.24
CA VAL A 444 -19.13 30.98 -3.41
C VAL A 444 -19.91 31.99 -4.25
N LEU A 445 -20.56 31.54 -5.33
CA LEU A 445 -21.30 32.38 -6.27
C LEU A 445 -22.77 31.94 -6.29
N LEU A 446 -23.65 32.73 -5.67
CA LEU A 446 -25.07 32.38 -5.51
C LEU A 446 -25.95 33.31 -6.35
N SER A 447 -26.91 32.76 -7.07
CA SER A 447 -28.04 33.55 -7.61
C SER A 447 -29.06 33.90 -6.51
N TYR A 448 -30.14 34.60 -6.86
CA TYR A 448 -31.18 34.94 -5.89
C TYR A 448 -31.86 33.72 -5.25
N TYR A 449 -31.98 32.59 -5.97
CA TYR A 449 -32.82 31.49 -5.53
C TYR A 449 -32.28 30.73 -4.30
N PRO A 450 -31.01 30.30 -4.24
CA PRO A 450 -30.44 29.72 -3.01
C PRO A 450 -30.50 30.68 -1.82
N VAL A 451 -30.24 31.97 -2.06
CA VAL A 451 -30.22 32.99 -1.00
C VAL A 451 -31.57 33.08 -0.30
N ILE A 452 -32.68 33.12 -1.04
CA ILE A 452 -34.04 33.23 -0.45
C ILE A 452 -34.66 31.90 0.00
N THR A 453 -33.99 30.76 -0.21
CA THR A 453 -34.62 29.43 -0.04
C THR A 453 -33.90 28.63 1.05
N PRO A 454 -34.43 28.55 2.30
CA PRO A 454 -33.72 27.93 3.43
C PRO A 454 -33.30 26.47 3.24
N SER A 455 -34.00 25.69 2.40
CA SER A 455 -33.62 24.30 2.09
C SER A 455 -32.36 24.17 1.23
N GLU A 456 -31.91 25.25 0.58
CA GLU A 456 -30.70 25.25 -0.26
C GLU A 456 -29.41 25.39 0.58
N ARG A 457 -29.49 25.39 1.93
CA ARG A 457 -28.32 25.40 2.82
C ARG A 457 -27.30 24.32 2.43
N GLY A 458 -27.77 23.10 2.15
CA GLY A 458 -26.90 21.99 1.77
C GLY A 458 -26.11 22.26 0.48
N GLY A 459 -26.72 22.93 -0.51
CA GLY A 459 -26.02 23.34 -1.74
C GLY A 459 -25.04 24.48 -1.49
N ILE A 460 -25.45 25.53 -0.77
CA ILE A 460 -24.57 26.65 -0.39
C ILE A 460 -23.31 26.17 0.37
N THR A 461 -23.49 25.16 1.23
CA THR A 461 -22.42 24.54 2.01
C THR A 461 -21.51 23.65 1.16
N HIS A 462 -22.06 23.00 0.12
CA HIS A 462 -21.29 22.27 -0.88
C HIS A 462 -20.33 23.20 -1.63
N GLU A 463 -20.83 24.35 -2.12
CA GLU A 463 -19.98 25.32 -2.83
C GLU A 463 -18.86 25.91 -1.95
N ALA A 464 -19.10 26.04 -0.63
CA ALA A 464 -18.07 26.45 0.33
C ALA A 464 -17.02 25.35 0.61
N ILE A 465 -17.39 24.07 0.51
CA ILE A 465 -16.44 22.96 0.55
C ILE A 465 -15.56 22.96 -0.72
N HIS A 466 -16.13 23.26 -1.89
CA HIS A 466 -15.35 23.47 -3.12
C HIS A 466 -14.33 24.62 -2.99
N THR A 467 -14.62 25.73 -2.29
CA THR A 467 -13.62 26.80 -2.09
C THR A 467 -12.43 26.34 -1.24
N ILE A 468 -12.67 25.50 -0.24
CA ILE A 468 -11.61 24.87 0.58
C ILE A 468 -10.73 23.97 -0.31
N MET A 469 -11.31 23.04 -1.08
CA MET A 469 -10.52 22.15 -1.94
C MET A 469 -9.73 22.90 -3.02
N ALA A 470 -10.37 23.85 -3.71
CA ALA A 470 -9.72 24.68 -4.73
C ALA A 470 -8.53 25.51 -4.19
N SER A 471 -8.51 25.79 -2.88
CA SER A 471 -7.40 26.47 -2.21
C SER A 471 -6.16 25.58 -2.02
N MET A 472 -6.32 24.26 -2.07
CA MET A 472 -5.24 23.26 -1.91
C MET A 472 -4.69 22.73 -3.24
N GLY A 473 -5.17 23.26 -4.38
CA GLY A 473 -4.85 22.78 -5.72
C GLY A 473 -5.74 21.63 -6.17
N ASN A 474 -5.30 20.85 -7.16
CA ASN A 474 -6.06 19.71 -7.67
C ASN A 474 -5.51 18.40 -7.11
N LYS A 475 -6.41 17.46 -6.81
CA LYS A 475 -6.12 16.01 -6.84
C LYS A 475 -6.80 15.37 -8.06
N ALA A 476 -6.80 14.04 -8.11
CA ALA A 476 -7.47 13.28 -9.17
C ALA A 476 -8.91 13.77 -9.36
N ALA A 477 -9.35 13.98 -10.59
CA ALA A 477 -10.64 14.66 -10.87
C ALA A 477 -11.83 13.97 -10.18
N TRP A 478 -11.84 12.63 -10.13
CA TRP A 478 -12.86 11.85 -9.42
C TRP A 478 -12.86 12.06 -7.89
N PHE A 479 -11.69 12.34 -7.30
CA PHE A 479 -11.52 12.49 -5.86
C PHE A 479 -11.77 13.91 -5.38
N ASN A 480 -11.71 14.91 -6.27
CA ASN A 480 -12.15 16.26 -5.94
C ASN A 480 -13.67 16.22 -5.67
N GLU A 481 -14.45 15.73 -6.64
CA GLU A 481 -15.92 15.61 -6.54
C GLU A 481 -16.37 14.65 -5.42
N GLY A 482 -15.82 13.42 -5.40
CA GLY A 482 -16.09 12.44 -4.33
C GLY A 482 -15.55 12.81 -2.95
N GLY A 483 -14.57 13.73 -2.89
CA GLY A 483 -14.04 14.31 -1.65
C GLY A 483 -14.95 15.41 -1.08
N ASN A 484 -15.56 16.22 -1.95
CA ASN A 484 -16.53 17.24 -1.57
C ASN A 484 -17.80 16.62 -0.97
N THR A 485 -18.35 15.60 -1.66
CA THR A 485 -19.54 14.87 -1.17
C THR A 485 -19.23 14.13 0.14
N TRP A 486 -18.06 13.49 0.25
CA TRP A 486 -17.59 12.88 1.50
C TRP A 486 -17.51 13.87 2.66
N LEU A 487 -16.88 15.04 2.47
CA LEU A 487 -16.67 16.01 3.54
C LEU A 487 -18.02 16.50 4.09
N GLN A 488 -18.96 16.81 3.20
CA GLN A 488 -20.32 17.21 3.59
C GLN A 488 -21.07 16.10 4.32
N MET A 489 -21.12 14.88 3.78
CA MET A 489 -21.80 13.75 4.42
C MET A 489 -21.22 13.45 5.80
N ASN A 490 -19.89 13.40 5.91
CA ASN A 490 -19.19 13.09 7.16
C ASN A 490 -19.36 14.22 8.21
N MET A 491 -19.55 15.46 7.76
CA MET A 491 -19.89 16.61 8.61
C MET A 491 -21.31 16.53 9.16
N GLU A 492 -22.30 16.20 8.33
CA GLU A 492 -23.69 16.01 8.75
C GLU A 492 -23.80 14.82 9.72
N ALA A 493 -23.17 13.68 9.40
CA ALA A 493 -23.12 12.49 10.24
C ALA A 493 -22.48 12.74 11.62
N SER A 494 -21.38 13.50 11.68
CA SER A 494 -20.69 13.81 12.93
C SER A 494 -21.50 14.73 13.85
N ARG A 495 -22.39 15.56 13.31
CA ARG A 495 -23.24 16.49 14.09
C ARG A 495 -24.51 15.85 14.64
N VAL A 496 -25.26 15.14 13.77
CA VAL A 496 -26.62 14.66 14.10
C VAL A 496 -26.77 13.15 14.09
N GLY A 497 -25.72 12.41 13.72
CA GLY A 497 -25.73 10.95 13.64
C GLY A 497 -26.50 10.39 12.44
N ASP A 498 -26.74 11.20 11.41
CA ASP A 498 -27.37 10.76 10.16
C ASP A 498 -26.31 10.35 9.13
N TYR A 499 -26.30 9.06 8.78
CA TYR A 499 -25.31 8.44 7.89
C TYR A 499 -25.87 8.27 6.47
N GLY A 500 -26.59 9.28 5.99
CA GLY A 500 -27.12 9.39 4.63
C GLY A 500 -26.00 9.57 3.58
N VAL A 501 -26.24 9.06 2.37
CA VAL A 501 -25.28 9.07 1.26
C VAL A 501 -25.98 9.39 -0.08
N GLY A 502 -25.21 9.69 -1.11
CA GLY A 502 -25.72 10.12 -2.41
C GLY A 502 -26.30 9.00 -3.27
N PHE A 503 -27.12 9.38 -4.25
CA PHE A 503 -27.69 8.46 -5.25
C PHE A 503 -26.63 7.68 -6.04
N LEU A 504 -25.46 8.29 -6.25
CA LEU A 504 -24.36 7.75 -7.05
C LEU A 504 -23.40 6.85 -6.25
N ASP A 505 -23.53 6.82 -4.92
CA ASP A 505 -22.73 5.93 -4.06
C ASP A 505 -23.08 4.45 -4.22
N GLY A 506 -24.19 4.12 -4.89
CA GLY A 506 -24.47 2.75 -5.34
C GLY A 506 -23.61 2.28 -6.51
N ALA A 507 -23.06 3.19 -7.33
CA ALA A 507 -22.33 2.87 -8.56
C ALA A 507 -21.08 1.97 -8.35
N PRO A 508 -20.13 2.27 -7.43
CA PRO A 508 -18.94 1.42 -7.24
C PRO A 508 -19.28 0.00 -6.74
N PHE A 509 -20.37 -0.17 -6.01
CA PHE A 509 -20.83 -1.49 -5.56
C PHE A 509 -21.50 -2.29 -6.69
N LEU A 510 -22.27 -1.61 -7.54
CA LEU A 510 -23.06 -2.21 -8.64
C LEU A 510 -22.25 -2.45 -9.93
N ALA A 511 -21.00 -1.99 -10.00
CA ALA A 511 -20.04 -2.30 -11.06
C ALA A 511 -18.60 -2.40 -10.48
N PRO A 512 -18.32 -3.38 -9.59
CA PRO A 512 -17.07 -3.42 -8.82
C PRO A 512 -15.82 -3.70 -9.66
N HIS A 513 -16.00 -4.20 -10.89
CA HIS A 513 -14.93 -4.42 -11.86
C HIS A 513 -14.29 -3.10 -12.33
N MET A 514 -14.97 -1.97 -12.14
CA MET A 514 -14.40 -0.62 -12.28
C MET A 514 -13.26 -0.40 -11.27
N PRO A 515 -12.12 0.18 -11.69
CA PRO A 515 -11.07 0.71 -10.81
C PRO A 515 -11.62 1.62 -9.70
N ILE A 516 -10.85 1.77 -8.62
CA ILE A 516 -11.14 2.75 -7.57
C ILE A 516 -10.97 4.17 -8.13
N GLU A 517 -9.92 4.37 -8.93
CA GLU A 517 -9.55 5.69 -9.49
C GLU A 517 -10.18 5.94 -10.86
N ASN A 518 -11.51 6.07 -10.91
CA ASN A 518 -12.23 6.06 -12.18
C ASN A 518 -13.23 7.22 -12.31
N TYR A 519 -12.92 8.19 -13.17
CA TYR A 519 -13.83 9.26 -13.54
C TYR A 519 -14.86 8.77 -14.57
N SER A 520 -16.16 8.88 -14.27
CA SER A 520 -17.27 8.44 -15.15
C SER A 520 -17.30 6.94 -15.53
N GLY A 521 -16.59 6.09 -14.78
CA GLY A 521 -16.96 4.68 -14.63
C GLY A 521 -16.63 3.78 -15.82
N TRP A 522 -17.64 3.07 -16.31
CA TRP A 522 -17.50 2.07 -17.37
C TRP A 522 -18.03 2.64 -18.69
N LEU A 523 -17.14 2.70 -19.69
CA LEU A 523 -17.40 3.37 -20.96
C LEU A 523 -18.11 2.45 -21.96
N GLN A 524 -18.69 3.07 -22.99
CA GLN A 524 -19.49 2.41 -24.02
C GLN A 524 -18.66 1.44 -24.90
N ASP A 525 -17.33 1.61 -24.99
CA ASP A 525 -16.41 0.67 -25.66
C ASP A 525 -15.95 -0.49 -24.75
N GLY A 526 -16.37 -0.52 -23.48
CA GLY A 526 -15.97 -1.52 -22.50
C GLY A 526 -14.72 -1.15 -21.68
N SER A 527 -14.01 -0.08 -22.01
CA SER A 527 -12.89 0.45 -21.22
C SER A 527 -13.38 1.28 -20.03
N PHE A 528 -12.46 1.77 -19.18
CA PHE A 528 -12.79 2.59 -18.00
C PHE A 528 -12.51 4.07 -18.25
N GLY A 529 -13.00 4.98 -17.40
CA GLY A 529 -12.41 6.32 -17.33
C GLY A 529 -11.09 6.29 -16.56
N GLY A 530 -10.14 7.17 -16.90
CA GLY A 530 -8.96 7.37 -16.08
C GLY A 530 -9.24 8.25 -14.84
N PRO A 531 -8.25 8.47 -13.95
CA PRO A 531 -8.43 9.27 -12.74
C PRO A 531 -8.76 10.75 -13.00
N ASN A 532 -8.41 11.28 -14.18
CA ASN A 532 -8.56 12.66 -14.60
C ASN A 532 -9.39 12.79 -15.90
N ALA A 533 -10.46 11.98 -16.01
CA ALA A 533 -11.36 11.95 -17.17
C ALA A 533 -10.70 11.52 -18.50
N GLU A 534 -9.54 10.86 -18.46
CA GLU A 534 -8.90 10.31 -19.65
C GLU A 534 -9.83 9.32 -20.35
N GLY A 535 -9.97 9.44 -21.68
CA GLY A 535 -10.88 8.63 -22.49
C GLY A 535 -12.37 9.05 -22.44
N VAL A 536 -12.77 9.85 -21.45
CA VAL A 536 -14.17 10.28 -21.24
C VAL A 536 -14.54 11.46 -22.14
N HIS A 537 -13.63 12.41 -22.33
CA HIS A 537 -13.86 13.57 -23.18
C HIS A 537 -13.83 13.23 -24.67
N ARG A 538 -14.95 13.51 -25.36
CA ARG A 538 -15.11 13.39 -26.82
C ARG A 538 -16.12 14.41 -27.30
N GLU A 539 -15.85 15.00 -28.45
CA GLU A 539 -16.76 15.94 -29.11
C GLU A 539 -17.32 15.40 -30.43
N LEU A 540 -18.53 15.82 -30.75
CA LEU A 540 -19.12 15.76 -32.08
C LEU A 540 -19.63 17.15 -32.44
N ASN A 541 -19.24 17.67 -33.61
CA ASN A 541 -19.61 19.02 -34.08
C ASN A 541 -19.27 20.17 -33.10
N GLY A 542 -18.26 20.01 -32.24
CA GLY A 542 -17.90 21.00 -31.21
C GLY A 542 -18.78 20.96 -29.95
N GLN A 543 -19.44 19.84 -29.67
CA GLN A 543 -20.19 19.60 -28.43
C GLN A 543 -19.76 18.27 -27.81
N GLN A 544 -19.55 18.22 -26.49
CA GLN A 544 -19.24 17.00 -25.75
C GLN A 544 -20.40 16.00 -25.84
N ILE A 545 -20.10 14.74 -26.18
CA ILE A 545 -21.06 13.62 -26.22
C ILE A 545 -20.89 12.68 -25.03
N ALA A 546 -21.91 11.89 -24.69
CA ALA A 546 -21.76 10.85 -23.68
C ALA A 546 -20.86 9.71 -24.19
N THR A 547 -19.87 9.32 -23.40
CA THR A 547 -18.97 8.18 -23.66
C THR A 547 -19.14 7.04 -22.65
N TRP A 548 -19.92 7.29 -21.60
CA TRP A 548 -20.19 6.41 -20.47
C TRP A 548 -21.53 5.69 -20.59
N ARG A 549 -21.70 4.64 -19.78
CA ARG A 549 -22.99 3.97 -19.60
C ARG A 549 -23.89 4.77 -18.64
N ASP A 550 -25.21 4.63 -18.83
CA ASP A 550 -26.23 5.19 -17.93
C ASP A 550 -25.92 4.84 -16.45
N TYR A 551 -26.21 5.78 -15.55
CA TYR A 551 -25.89 5.76 -14.12
C TYR A 551 -24.39 5.81 -13.77
N LEU A 552 -23.53 5.10 -14.52
CA LEU A 552 -22.10 5.00 -14.23
C LEU A 552 -21.31 6.26 -14.62
N GLY A 553 -21.83 7.12 -15.50
CA GLY A 553 -21.24 8.42 -15.80
C GLY A 553 -21.07 9.34 -14.58
N GLY A 554 -21.96 9.21 -13.60
CA GLY A 554 -21.91 9.92 -12.34
C GLY A 554 -20.95 9.32 -11.29
N HIS A 555 -20.22 8.24 -11.60
CA HIS A 555 -19.35 7.56 -10.64
C HIS A 555 -18.34 8.51 -9.96
N GLN A 556 -17.88 9.55 -10.65
CA GLN A 556 -16.99 10.59 -10.11
C GLN A 556 -17.50 11.26 -8.81
N TYR A 557 -18.81 11.35 -8.58
CA TYR A 557 -19.38 12.03 -7.40
C TYR A 557 -19.46 11.13 -6.15
N ASN A 558 -19.02 9.87 -6.22
CA ASN A 558 -19.11 8.91 -5.12
C ASN A 558 -18.08 9.17 -4.00
N SER A 559 -18.52 9.04 -2.75
CA SER A 559 -17.73 9.23 -1.53
C SER A 559 -17.20 7.90 -0.93
N VAL A 560 -17.55 6.75 -1.50
CA VAL A 560 -17.41 5.42 -0.89
C VAL A 560 -15.97 5.09 -0.50
N PHE A 561 -14.97 5.42 -1.33
CA PHE A 561 -13.56 5.21 -1.00
C PHE A 561 -13.09 6.16 0.12
N SER A 562 -13.50 7.42 0.06
CA SER A 562 -13.20 8.44 1.09
C SER A 562 -13.79 8.06 2.46
N HIS A 563 -15.00 7.47 2.50
CA HIS A 563 -15.56 6.89 3.74
C HIS A 563 -14.78 5.67 4.23
N PHE A 564 -14.33 4.79 3.34
CA PHE A 564 -13.46 3.67 3.70
C PHE A 564 -12.14 4.16 4.33
N LEU A 565 -11.47 5.15 3.73
CA LEU A 565 -10.24 5.74 4.26
C LEU A 565 -10.47 6.33 5.67
N ALA A 566 -11.52 7.14 5.82
CA ALA A 566 -11.90 7.76 7.10
C ALA A 566 -12.25 6.74 8.20
N GLN A 567 -12.81 5.59 7.83
CA GLN A 567 -13.32 4.58 8.76
C GLN A 567 -12.29 3.48 9.11
N TYR A 568 -11.34 3.18 8.22
CA TYR A 568 -10.44 2.02 8.36
C TYR A 568 -8.95 2.31 8.22
N VAL A 569 -8.55 3.48 7.68
CA VAL A 569 -7.15 3.93 7.69
C VAL A 569 -6.96 4.93 8.84
N SER A 570 -7.64 6.07 8.76
CA SER A 570 -7.68 7.11 9.80
C SER A 570 -8.69 8.18 9.43
N SER A 571 -9.33 8.82 10.42
CA SER A 571 -10.20 9.98 10.20
C SER A 571 -9.50 11.13 9.46
N GLY A 572 -8.17 11.26 9.65
CA GLY A 572 -7.33 12.24 8.95
C GLY A 572 -6.79 11.78 7.59
N ALA A 573 -7.03 10.54 7.14
CA ALA A 573 -6.42 9.99 5.93
C ALA A 573 -6.77 10.78 4.65
N ASN A 574 -8.00 11.30 4.54
CA ASN A 574 -8.38 12.18 3.43
C ASN A 574 -7.60 13.51 3.47
N ALA A 575 -7.49 14.14 4.65
CA ALA A 575 -6.69 15.36 4.82
C ALA A 575 -5.19 15.12 4.52
N TRP A 576 -4.66 13.94 4.87
CA TRP A 576 -3.29 13.54 4.57
C TRP A 576 -3.04 13.45 3.05
N ILE A 577 -3.98 12.90 2.27
CA ILE A 577 -3.88 12.86 0.80
C ILE A 577 -3.80 14.28 0.24
N TRP A 578 -4.63 15.21 0.74
CA TRP A 578 -4.60 16.61 0.32
C TRP A 578 -3.24 17.27 0.59
N LYS A 579 -2.75 17.22 1.83
CA LYS A 579 -1.48 17.83 2.22
C LYS A 579 -0.25 17.14 1.63
N ASN A 580 -0.11 15.84 1.87
CA ASN A 580 1.15 15.10 1.77
C ASN A 580 1.20 14.18 0.54
N GLY A 581 0.04 13.81 -0.03
CA GLY A 581 -0.04 12.98 -1.22
C GLY A 581 0.60 13.67 -2.44
N PRO A 582 1.75 13.20 -2.95
CA PRO A 582 2.58 13.95 -3.88
C PRO A 582 2.15 13.84 -5.36
N TYR A 583 1.12 13.05 -5.65
CA TYR A 583 0.68 12.77 -7.03
C TYR A 583 -0.77 13.17 -7.26
N ASN A 584 -1.11 13.45 -8.52
CA ASN A 584 -2.50 13.63 -8.94
C ASN A 584 -3.28 12.30 -9.09
N HIS A 585 -2.73 11.21 -8.56
CA HIS A 585 -3.37 9.91 -8.39
C HIS A 585 -3.36 9.57 -6.89
N ILE A 586 -4.50 9.12 -6.38
CA ILE A 586 -4.79 8.90 -4.96
C ILE A 586 -4.14 7.61 -4.47
N LEU A 587 -4.26 6.50 -5.20
CA LEU A 587 -3.66 5.24 -4.75
C LEU A 587 -2.12 5.30 -4.81
N ALA A 588 -1.56 5.95 -5.83
CA ALA A 588 -0.13 6.24 -5.88
C ALA A 588 0.33 7.18 -4.76
N SER A 589 -0.52 8.14 -4.34
CA SER A 589 -0.23 9.02 -3.20
C SER A 589 -0.28 8.28 -1.87
N LEU A 590 -1.24 7.35 -1.69
CA LEU A 590 -1.29 6.44 -0.55
C LEU A 590 -0.05 5.54 -0.52
N ALA A 591 0.40 5.02 -1.67
CA ALA A 591 1.64 4.24 -1.77
C ALA A 591 2.89 5.03 -1.40
N ALA A 592 2.92 6.35 -1.60
CA ALA A 592 4.01 7.21 -1.12
C ALA A 592 4.05 7.35 0.41
N GLY A 593 2.94 7.10 1.12
CA GLY A 593 2.87 7.10 2.58
C GLY A 593 2.96 5.71 3.23
N LEU A 594 2.38 4.69 2.60
CA LEU A 594 2.22 3.33 3.14
C LEU A 594 3.19 2.29 2.54
N GLY A 595 3.75 2.54 1.36
CA GLY A 595 4.46 1.55 0.56
C GLY A 595 3.53 0.61 -0.24
N ASP A 596 4.16 -0.22 -1.09
CA ASP A 596 3.48 -1.16 -2.00
C ASP A 596 2.61 -2.18 -1.24
N ASP A 597 3.24 -2.95 -0.34
CA ASP A 597 2.64 -4.05 0.43
C ASP A 597 1.32 -3.60 1.11
N GLN A 598 1.34 -2.45 1.80
CA GLN A 598 0.16 -1.89 2.49
C GLN A 598 -0.86 -1.25 1.54
N THR A 599 -0.46 -0.78 0.35
CA THR A 599 -1.41 -0.25 -0.65
C THR A 599 -2.18 -1.39 -1.32
N ARG A 600 -1.54 -2.53 -1.59
CA ARG A 600 -2.21 -3.75 -2.06
C ARG A 600 -3.15 -4.30 -0.98
N HIS A 601 -2.71 -4.29 0.27
CA HIS A 601 -3.54 -4.59 1.44
C HIS A 601 -4.78 -3.70 1.53
N LEU A 602 -4.62 -2.39 1.33
CA LEU A 602 -5.70 -1.39 1.31
C LEU A 602 -6.73 -1.68 0.22
N ILE A 603 -6.29 -1.99 -1.01
CA ILE A 603 -7.18 -2.38 -2.11
C ILE A 603 -7.97 -3.64 -1.75
N MET A 604 -7.31 -4.68 -1.21
CA MET A 604 -8.01 -5.91 -0.79
C MET A 604 -9.02 -5.65 0.33
N GLN A 605 -8.67 -4.85 1.34
CA GLN A 605 -9.59 -4.47 2.41
C GLN A 605 -10.79 -3.70 1.85
N TYR A 606 -10.57 -2.71 0.98
CA TYR A 606 -11.65 -1.96 0.35
C TYR A 606 -12.58 -2.88 -0.46
N ARG A 607 -12.04 -3.76 -1.31
CA ARG A 607 -12.85 -4.63 -2.18
C ARG A 607 -13.62 -5.70 -1.42
N ALA A 608 -13.04 -6.26 -0.36
CA ALA A 608 -13.77 -7.19 0.52
C ALA A 608 -14.89 -6.49 1.30
N ARG A 609 -14.63 -5.29 1.86
CA ARG A 609 -15.64 -4.48 2.54
C ARG A 609 -16.74 -3.99 1.60
N GLN A 610 -16.39 -3.60 0.37
CA GLN A 610 -17.31 -3.27 -0.72
C GLN A 610 -18.26 -4.44 -0.99
N ALA A 611 -17.73 -5.64 -1.22
CA ALA A 611 -18.52 -6.83 -1.52
C ALA A 611 -19.53 -7.20 -0.42
N MET A 612 -19.18 -6.97 0.84
CA MET A 612 -20.03 -7.24 1.99
C MET A 612 -20.92 -6.06 2.42
N VAL A 613 -20.73 -4.87 1.85
CA VAL A 613 -21.23 -3.57 2.37
C VAL A 613 -20.87 -3.40 3.87
N ASP A 614 -19.58 -3.50 4.18
CA ASP A 614 -19.05 -3.44 5.55
C ASP A 614 -18.35 -2.11 5.86
N PHE A 615 -19.15 -1.06 6.08
CA PHE A 615 -18.70 0.34 6.26
C PHE A 615 -19.12 0.92 7.62
N GLY A 616 -19.24 0.08 8.64
CA GLY A 616 -19.62 0.53 9.99
C GLY A 616 -20.99 1.24 9.99
N PRO A 617 -21.13 2.44 10.58
CA PRO A 617 -22.38 3.21 10.57
C PRO A 617 -22.97 3.46 9.17
N TRP A 618 -22.12 3.72 8.17
CA TRP A 618 -22.52 4.02 6.78
C TRP A 618 -23.18 2.85 6.05
N THR A 619 -23.11 1.63 6.60
CA THR A 619 -23.66 0.41 6.00
C THR A 619 -25.12 0.54 5.59
N ASN A 620 -25.97 1.16 6.43
CA ASN A 620 -27.39 1.32 6.11
C ASN A 620 -27.65 2.45 5.10
N GLY A 621 -26.80 3.49 5.10
CA GLY A 621 -26.79 4.54 4.09
C GLY A 621 -26.54 3.94 2.70
N PHE A 622 -25.39 3.28 2.50
CA PHE A 622 -25.03 2.67 1.21
C PHE A 622 -26.04 1.63 0.72
N LYS A 623 -26.71 0.89 1.62
CA LYS A 623 -27.78 -0.05 1.22
C LYS A 623 -28.93 0.63 0.46
N GLN A 624 -29.20 1.93 0.66
CA GLN A 624 -30.29 2.64 -0.03
C GLN A 624 -30.04 2.86 -1.54
N PRO A 625 -28.99 3.58 -2.01
CA PRO A 625 -28.76 3.80 -3.44
C PRO A 625 -28.45 2.49 -4.20
N ILE A 626 -27.81 1.53 -3.53
CA ILE A 626 -27.61 0.16 -4.06
C ILE A 626 -28.97 -0.50 -4.32
N ASN A 627 -29.88 -0.49 -3.34
CA ASN A 627 -31.20 -1.11 -3.50
C ASN A 627 -32.08 -0.41 -4.54
N ASN A 628 -31.99 0.92 -4.66
CA ASN A 628 -32.74 1.69 -5.63
C ASN A 628 -32.29 1.45 -7.08
N ASN A 629 -31.06 0.97 -7.31
CA ASN A 629 -30.50 0.68 -8.64
C ASN A 629 -30.18 -0.82 -8.86
N TRP A 630 -30.50 -1.70 -7.91
CA TRP A 630 -30.33 -3.15 -8.05
C TRP A 630 -31.14 -3.67 -9.24
N GLN A 631 -30.52 -4.49 -10.10
CA GLN A 631 -31.13 -4.98 -11.35
C GLN A 631 -31.56 -3.89 -12.36
N ARG A 632 -31.12 -2.63 -12.21
CA ARG A 632 -31.27 -1.60 -13.27
C ARG A 632 -30.52 -2.04 -14.52
N THR A 633 -31.21 -2.10 -15.66
CA THR A 633 -30.57 -2.31 -16.97
C THR A 633 -30.05 -0.98 -17.49
N ILE A 634 -28.75 -0.92 -17.78
CA ILE A 634 -28.05 0.26 -18.32
C ILE A 634 -27.56 0.02 -19.75
N GLY A 635 -27.77 1.01 -20.61
CA GLY A 635 -27.20 1.11 -21.97
C GLY A 635 -26.17 2.24 -22.02
N ALA A 636 -26.07 2.93 -23.15
CA ALA A 636 -25.42 4.24 -23.20
C ALA A 636 -26.25 5.29 -22.45
N GLU A 637 -25.58 6.24 -21.80
CA GLU A 637 -26.20 7.53 -21.49
C GLU A 637 -26.22 8.41 -22.77
N GLU A 638 -27.12 9.38 -22.85
CA GLU A 638 -27.29 10.23 -24.05
C GLU A 638 -27.45 11.71 -23.65
N THR A 639 -26.54 12.56 -24.14
CA THR A 639 -26.58 14.01 -23.92
C THR A 639 -27.42 14.71 -25.00
N ALA A 640 -27.63 16.03 -24.85
CA ALA A 640 -28.21 16.86 -25.92
C ALA A 640 -27.39 16.87 -27.24
N ALA A 641 -26.11 16.51 -27.20
CA ALA A 641 -25.26 16.30 -28.38
C ALA A 641 -25.20 14.82 -28.85
N GLY A 642 -25.88 13.91 -28.13
CA GLY A 642 -25.90 12.48 -28.36
C GLY A 642 -24.89 11.69 -27.50
N LYS A 643 -24.46 10.57 -28.07
CA LYS A 643 -23.60 9.54 -27.46
C LYS A 643 -22.59 9.01 -28.48
N TRP A 644 -21.50 8.40 -27.99
CA TRP A 644 -20.44 7.87 -28.85
C TRP A 644 -20.82 6.54 -29.52
N MET A 645 -21.37 5.58 -28.77
CA MET A 645 -21.88 4.31 -29.30
C MET A 645 -22.91 3.68 -28.35
N GLU A 646 -23.76 2.78 -28.86
CA GLU A 646 -24.63 1.96 -28.00
C GLU A 646 -23.88 0.67 -27.59
N PRO A 647 -23.64 0.43 -26.29
CA PRO A 647 -23.07 -0.81 -25.81
C PRO A 647 -24.14 -1.90 -25.63
N GLU A 648 -23.71 -3.15 -25.51
CA GLU A 648 -24.60 -4.23 -25.05
C GLU A 648 -25.21 -3.89 -23.68
N PRO A 649 -26.55 -4.01 -23.51
CA PRO A 649 -27.23 -3.72 -22.25
C PRO A 649 -26.70 -4.59 -21.10
N HIS A 650 -26.48 -3.97 -19.95
CA HIS A 650 -25.97 -4.64 -18.75
C HIS A 650 -26.92 -4.45 -17.57
N GLN A 651 -27.18 -5.51 -16.80
CA GLN A 651 -28.05 -5.45 -15.62
C GLN A 651 -27.21 -5.35 -14.34
N LEU A 652 -27.34 -4.21 -13.65
CA LEU A 652 -26.50 -3.86 -12.50
C LEU A 652 -26.66 -4.80 -11.30
N THR A 653 -25.52 -5.27 -10.79
CA THR A 653 -25.38 -6.15 -9.62
C THR A 653 -23.94 -6.13 -9.12
N PHE A 654 -23.72 -6.54 -7.87
CA PHE A 654 -22.37 -6.81 -7.37
C PHE A 654 -21.66 -7.93 -8.16
N TYR A 655 -22.42 -8.89 -8.68
CA TYR A 655 -21.91 -10.22 -8.97
C TYR A 655 -21.51 -10.41 -10.43
N ALA A 656 -20.27 -10.83 -10.64
CA ALA A 656 -19.72 -11.06 -11.96
C ALA A 656 -20.32 -12.31 -12.60
N ALA A 657 -20.82 -12.18 -13.82
CA ALA A 657 -21.29 -13.33 -14.59
C ALA A 657 -20.15 -14.33 -14.79
N THR A 658 -20.41 -15.59 -14.46
CA THR A 658 -19.38 -16.63 -14.35
C THR A 658 -19.97 -17.95 -14.85
N SER A 659 -19.33 -18.59 -15.84
CA SER A 659 -19.69 -19.94 -16.28
C SER A 659 -18.91 -20.99 -15.50
N GLN A 660 -19.40 -22.23 -15.49
CA GLN A 660 -18.77 -23.36 -14.81
C GLN A 660 -18.52 -24.51 -15.79
N GLU A 661 -17.25 -24.92 -15.92
CA GLU A 661 -16.81 -26.05 -16.72
C GLU A 661 -16.18 -27.10 -15.80
N GLY A 662 -16.99 -28.10 -15.41
CA GLY A 662 -16.63 -29.06 -14.36
C GLY A 662 -16.52 -28.36 -13.01
N ASN A 663 -15.31 -28.32 -12.44
CA ASN A 663 -15.01 -27.57 -11.22
C ASN A 663 -14.48 -26.15 -11.51
N THR A 664 -14.12 -25.83 -12.76
CA THR A 664 -13.50 -24.55 -13.10
C THR A 664 -14.55 -23.47 -13.34
N LEU A 665 -14.45 -22.37 -12.60
CA LEU A 665 -15.24 -21.17 -12.81
C LEU A 665 -14.49 -20.19 -13.72
N ILE A 666 -15.20 -19.68 -14.73
CA ILE A 666 -14.66 -18.83 -15.79
C ILE A 666 -15.45 -17.50 -15.81
N PRO A 667 -14.81 -16.34 -15.61
CA PRO A 667 -15.48 -15.05 -15.59
C PRO A 667 -15.88 -14.56 -17.00
N ALA A 668 -16.97 -13.80 -17.07
CA ALA A 668 -17.40 -13.14 -18.29
C ALA A 668 -16.43 -12.00 -18.68
N GLN A 669 -15.98 -12.04 -19.94
CA GLN A 669 -14.91 -11.17 -20.45
C GLN A 669 -15.26 -9.68 -20.44
N ASN A 670 -16.56 -9.32 -20.50
CA ASN A 670 -17.03 -7.93 -20.45
C ASN A 670 -16.88 -7.28 -19.08
N THR A 671 -16.97 -8.06 -17.99
CA THR A 671 -16.80 -7.58 -16.61
C THR A 671 -15.52 -8.13 -15.99
N LEU A 672 -14.41 -8.21 -16.73
CA LEU A 672 -13.11 -8.45 -16.11
C LEU A 672 -12.64 -7.21 -15.31
N PRO A 673 -11.96 -7.38 -14.16
CA PRO A 673 -11.39 -6.27 -13.40
C PRO A 673 -10.43 -5.41 -14.23
N GLY A 674 -10.48 -4.09 -14.02
CA GLY A 674 -9.37 -3.18 -14.36
C GLY A 674 -8.31 -3.11 -13.26
N TRP A 675 -7.34 -2.19 -13.39
CA TRP A 675 -6.40 -1.89 -12.31
C TRP A 675 -7.17 -1.50 -11.03
N SER A 676 -6.77 -1.99 -9.85
CA SER A 676 -7.50 -1.84 -8.58
C SER A 676 -8.97 -2.32 -8.55
N GLY A 677 -9.48 -2.90 -9.65
CA GLY A 677 -10.85 -3.39 -9.84
C GLY A 677 -11.09 -4.76 -9.19
N ALA A 678 -12.35 -5.15 -9.00
CA ALA A 678 -12.67 -6.48 -8.47
C ALA A 678 -13.93 -7.14 -9.05
N ASN A 679 -13.90 -8.46 -9.18
CA ASN A 679 -15.08 -9.28 -9.41
C ASN A 679 -15.53 -9.97 -8.14
N GLN A 680 -16.85 -10.12 -7.99
CA GLN A 680 -17.48 -10.84 -6.89
C GLN A 680 -18.21 -12.05 -7.47
N ILE A 681 -17.75 -13.26 -7.15
CA ILE A 681 -18.41 -14.50 -7.57
C ILE A 681 -19.17 -15.08 -6.37
N PRO A 682 -20.52 -15.06 -6.36
CA PRO A 682 -21.29 -15.65 -5.28
C PRO A 682 -21.27 -17.18 -5.44
N LEU A 683 -20.64 -17.87 -4.50
CA LEU A 683 -20.54 -19.33 -4.44
C LEU A 683 -21.66 -19.87 -3.56
N GLN A 684 -22.43 -20.84 -4.08
CA GLN A 684 -23.38 -21.60 -3.28
C GLN A 684 -22.61 -22.62 -2.44
N VAL A 685 -22.72 -22.54 -1.11
CA VAL A 685 -21.93 -23.37 -0.20
C VAL A 685 -22.77 -24.36 0.60
N THR A 686 -22.11 -25.44 1.03
CA THR A 686 -22.64 -26.52 1.86
C THR A 686 -21.57 -26.99 2.86
N GLY A 687 -21.97 -27.48 4.04
CA GLY A 687 -21.04 -27.79 5.12
C GLY A 687 -20.57 -26.55 5.91
N ASN A 688 -19.42 -26.66 6.56
CA ASN A 688 -18.87 -25.64 7.47
C ASN A 688 -17.44 -25.18 7.13
N LYS A 689 -16.93 -25.54 5.94
CA LYS A 689 -15.64 -25.11 5.40
C LYS A 689 -15.77 -24.95 3.89
N VAL A 690 -15.05 -23.98 3.33
CA VAL A 690 -15.03 -23.66 1.90
C VAL A 690 -13.57 -23.63 1.46
N ARG A 691 -13.25 -24.32 0.37
CA ARG A 691 -11.95 -24.24 -0.32
C ARG A 691 -12.16 -23.99 -1.81
N VAL A 692 -11.39 -23.06 -2.36
CA VAL A 692 -11.24 -22.86 -3.81
C VAL A 692 -9.76 -22.68 -4.14
N ASP A 693 -9.36 -23.06 -5.35
CA ASP A 693 -8.01 -22.84 -5.86
C ASP A 693 -8.03 -21.73 -6.93
N PHE A 694 -7.02 -20.85 -6.92
CA PHE A 694 -7.00 -19.61 -7.70
C PHE A 694 -5.86 -19.58 -8.73
N GLU A 695 -6.25 -19.44 -10.00
CA GLU A 695 -5.34 -19.32 -11.15
C GLU A 695 -5.39 -17.88 -11.71
N PRO A 696 -4.47 -16.98 -11.33
CA PRO A 696 -4.43 -15.62 -11.85
C PRO A 696 -3.75 -15.55 -13.23
N PHE A 697 -4.30 -14.77 -14.18
CA PHE A 697 -3.61 -14.39 -15.42
C PHE A 697 -3.11 -12.94 -15.39
N GLY A 698 -2.54 -12.54 -14.24
CA GLY A 698 -1.84 -11.27 -14.06
C GLY A 698 -1.18 -11.16 -12.69
N ASN A 699 0.07 -10.70 -12.65
CA ASN A 699 0.95 -10.76 -11.47
C ASN A 699 0.34 -10.19 -10.17
N ASN A 700 -0.49 -9.15 -10.30
CA ASN A 700 -1.05 -8.40 -9.18
C ASN A 700 -2.54 -8.73 -8.90
N MET A 701 -3.05 -9.82 -9.47
CA MET A 701 -4.34 -10.41 -9.14
C MET A 701 -4.29 -11.15 -7.80
N ARG A 702 -5.35 -11.03 -7.00
CA ARG A 702 -5.48 -11.62 -5.66
C ARG A 702 -6.92 -12.14 -5.46
N LEU A 703 -7.10 -13.18 -4.65
CA LEU A 703 -8.42 -13.72 -4.27
C LEU A 703 -8.61 -13.66 -2.75
N GLN A 704 -9.80 -13.31 -2.29
CA GLN A 704 -10.23 -13.41 -0.89
C GLN A 704 -11.66 -13.96 -0.81
N LEU A 705 -11.94 -14.86 0.13
CA LEU A 705 -13.30 -15.32 0.41
C LEU A 705 -13.95 -14.44 1.48
N ALA A 706 -15.23 -14.14 1.35
CA ALA A 706 -15.98 -13.41 2.37
C ALA A 706 -17.46 -13.83 2.43
N TYR A 707 -18.10 -13.70 3.58
CA TYR A 707 -19.55 -13.85 3.69
C TYR A 707 -20.18 -12.94 4.74
N ARG A 708 -21.45 -12.58 4.51
CA ARG A 708 -22.30 -11.95 5.51
C ARG A 708 -22.97 -13.06 6.31
N ALA A 709 -22.71 -13.11 7.62
CA ALA A 709 -23.32 -14.08 8.52
C ALA A 709 -24.79 -13.72 8.82
N GLN A 710 -25.57 -14.70 9.28
CA GLN A 710 -26.98 -14.50 9.65
C GLN A 710 -27.20 -13.43 10.73
N ASP A 711 -26.21 -13.20 11.60
CA ASP A 711 -26.22 -12.12 12.61
C ASP A 711 -25.92 -10.71 12.05
N GLY A 712 -25.62 -10.60 10.75
CA GLY A 712 -25.27 -9.34 10.09
C GLY A 712 -23.79 -8.97 10.12
N SER A 713 -22.93 -9.72 10.82
CA SER A 713 -21.47 -9.53 10.73
C SER A 713 -20.92 -9.97 9.37
N ALA A 714 -19.76 -9.46 8.99
CA ALA A 714 -18.97 -9.98 7.87
C ALA A 714 -17.82 -10.85 8.40
N VAL A 715 -17.47 -11.88 7.65
CA VAL A 715 -16.36 -12.80 7.93
C VAL A 715 -15.55 -12.97 6.65
N TYR A 716 -14.23 -13.03 6.76
CA TYR A 716 -13.28 -12.96 5.64
C TYR A 716 -12.17 -14.01 5.78
N SER A 717 -11.66 -14.56 4.69
CA SER A 717 -10.41 -15.33 4.67
C SER A 717 -9.19 -14.42 4.61
N GLN A 718 -8.00 -14.98 4.77
CA GLN A 718 -6.78 -14.30 4.34
C GLN A 718 -6.83 -14.11 2.80
N PRO A 719 -6.37 -12.98 2.25
CA PRO A 719 -6.18 -12.82 0.81
C PRO A 719 -4.98 -13.65 0.33
N ILE A 720 -5.09 -14.23 -0.85
CA ILE A 720 -4.06 -15.06 -1.51
C ILE A 720 -3.65 -14.49 -2.87
N GLU A 721 -2.49 -14.93 -3.37
CA GLU A 721 -1.97 -14.53 -4.68
C GLU A 721 -2.30 -15.54 -5.78
N SER A 722 -2.17 -16.83 -5.47
CA SER A 722 -2.53 -17.98 -6.31
C SER A 722 -2.69 -19.21 -5.41
N GLY A 723 -3.27 -20.29 -5.93
CA GLY A 723 -3.44 -21.54 -5.18
C GLY A 723 -4.65 -21.49 -4.23
N GLU A 724 -4.61 -22.24 -3.13
CA GLU A 724 -5.78 -22.45 -2.28
C GLU A 724 -6.14 -21.26 -1.37
N ALA A 725 -7.38 -20.79 -1.46
CA ALA A 725 -8.05 -20.00 -0.44
C ALA A 725 -9.03 -20.89 0.36
N CYS A 726 -8.99 -20.77 1.69
CA CYS A 726 -9.88 -21.50 2.58
C CYS A 726 -10.64 -20.55 3.53
N LEU A 727 -11.87 -20.92 3.92
CA LEU A 727 -12.63 -20.24 4.98
C LEU A 727 -13.52 -21.21 5.76
N THR A 728 -13.37 -21.22 7.08
CA THR A 728 -14.24 -21.93 8.03
C THR A 728 -15.50 -21.10 8.30
N LEU A 729 -16.66 -21.75 8.19
CA LEU A 729 -17.97 -21.11 8.35
C LEU A 729 -18.46 -21.29 9.80
N GLU A 730 -17.75 -20.67 10.75
CA GLU A 730 -18.14 -20.70 12.17
C GLU A 730 -19.53 -20.11 12.42
N LYS A 731 -19.95 -19.18 11.55
CA LYS A 731 -21.29 -18.60 11.51
C LYS A 731 -22.00 -19.03 10.23
N THR A 732 -23.30 -19.29 10.31
CA THR A 732 -24.11 -19.60 9.13
C THR A 732 -24.09 -18.43 8.13
N PRO A 733 -23.67 -18.62 6.87
CA PRO A 733 -23.76 -17.58 5.85
C PRO A 733 -25.21 -17.26 5.47
N LYS A 734 -25.52 -15.99 5.21
CA LYS A 734 -26.80 -15.60 4.63
C LYS A 734 -26.98 -16.25 3.27
N ASN A 735 -28.19 -16.71 2.99
CA ASN A 735 -28.57 -17.44 1.77
C ASN A 735 -27.73 -18.70 1.46
N GLY A 736 -26.87 -19.16 2.39
CA GLY A 736 -25.89 -20.20 2.12
C GLY A 736 -24.84 -19.81 1.08
N VAL A 737 -24.42 -18.54 1.04
CA VAL A 737 -23.47 -18.02 0.05
C VAL A 737 -22.19 -17.46 0.68
N VAL A 738 -21.06 -17.79 0.07
CA VAL A 738 -19.75 -17.14 0.28
C VAL A 738 -19.38 -16.47 -1.04
N VAL A 739 -18.83 -15.26 -1.01
CA VAL A 739 -18.39 -14.54 -2.19
C VAL A 739 -16.87 -14.70 -2.33
N ALA A 740 -16.41 -15.17 -3.48
CA ALA A 740 -15.01 -15.05 -3.88
C ALA A 740 -14.80 -13.67 -4.53
N ILE A 741 -14.01 -12.84 -3.86
CA ILE A 741 -13.61 -11.50 -4.30
C ILE A 741 -12.27 -11.63 -5.01
N VAL A 742 -12.28 -11.49 -6.33
CA VAL A 742 -11.07 -11.52 -7.16
C VAL A 742 -10.72 -10.10 -7.57
N SER A 743 -9.65 -9.56 -7.01
CA SER A 743 -9.24 -8.17 -7.23
C SER A 743 -7.89 -8.09 -7.93
N ASN A 744 -7.74 -7.13 -8.83
CA ASN A 744 -6.42 -6.66 -9.22
C ASN A 744 -5.94 -5.61 -8.19
N THR A 745 -4.64 -5.60 -7.86
CA THR A 745 -4.03 -4.68 -6.88
C THR A 745 -3.08 -3.65 -7.49
N ASP A 746 -3.08 -3.47 -8.82
CA ASP A 746 -2.33 -2.41 -9.49
C ASP A 746 -2.91 -1.04 -9.13
N TYR A 747 -2.07 -0.20 -8.53
CA TYR A 747 -2.39 1.15 -8.07
C TYR A 747 -1.73 2.26 -8.91
N THR A 748 -0.99 1.89 -9.96
CA THR A 748 -0.26 2.83 -10.83
C THR A 748 -1.02 3.02 -12.13
N TYR A 749 -1.57 4.21 -12.35
CA TYR A 749 -2.17 4.60 -13.62
C TYR A 749 -1.09 5.10 -14.60
N ALA A 750 -0.90 4.39 -15.72
CA ALA A 750 0.06 4.72 -16.78
C ALA A 750 -0.64 5.13 -18.09
N GLY A 751 -1.85 5.68 -18.02
CA GLY A 751 -2.58 6.19 -19.18
C GLY A 751 -3.43 5.14 -19.90
N ASP A 752 -3.56 5.31 -21.21
CA ASP A 752 -4.61 4.67 -22.03
C ASP A 752 -4.48 3.14 -22.15
N GLU A 753 -3.29 2.59 -21.88
CA GLU A 753 -3.05 1.14 -21.75
C GLU A 753 -3.68 0.60 -20.46
N THR A 754 -3.28 1.13 -19.30
CA THR A 754 -3.90 0.79 -18.00
C THR A 754 -5.42 0.98 -18.04
N ARG A 755 -5.88 2.05 -18.69
CA ARG A 755 -7.31 2.39 -18.84
C ARG A 755 -8.14 1.33 -19.57
N LYS A 756 -7.50 0.56 -20.47
CA LYS A 756 -8.11 -0.51 -21.27
C LYS A 756 -7.81 -1.91 -20.75
N GLN A 757 -6.80 -2.06 -19.89
CA GLN A 757 -6.36 -3.34 -19.37
C GLN A 757 -7.47 -4.06 -18.61
N LYS A 758 -7.53 -5.38 -18.80
CA LYS A 758 -8.47 -6.31 -18.18
C LYS A 758 -7.69 -7.54 -17.72
N TYR A 759 -8.00 -8.07 -16.55
CA TYR A 759 -7.27 -9.19 -15.97
C TYR A 759 -8.16 -10.43 -15.85
N ASP A 760 -7.85 -11.47 -16.63
CA ASP A 760 -8.55 -12.75 -16.59
C ASP A 760 -7.99 -13.68 -15.50
N TYR A 761 -8.76 -14.71 -15.12
CA TYR A 761 -8.42 -15.65 -14.04
C TYR A 761 -9.34 -16.88 -14.06
N ARG A 762 -8.98 -17.96 -13.36
CA ARG A 762 -9.89 -19.08 -13.04
C ARG A 762 -10.00 -19.28 -11.53
N VAL A 763 -11.11 -19.85 -11.11
CA VAL A 763 -11.33 -20.30 -9.72
C VAL A 763 -11.83 -21.75 -9.77
N HIS A 764 -11.06 -22.69 -9.21
CA HIS A 764 -11.41 -24.10 -9.22
C HIS A 764 -12.08 -24.48 -7.89
N ILE A 765 -13.28 -25.06 -7.98
CA ILE A 765 -14.04 -25.57 -6.83
C ILE A 765 -13.31 -26.76 -6.20
N GLN A 766 -13.08 -26.71 -4.89
CA GLN A 766 -12.48 -27.80 -4.11
C GLN A 766 -13.46 -28.35 -3.05
N GLU A 767 -13.58 -27.70 -1.89
CA GLU A 767 -14.40 -28.15 -0.75
C GLU A 767 -15.57 -27.21 -0.50
N GLY A 768 -16.73 -27.76 -0.15
CA GLY A 768 -17.88 -27.00 0.37
C GLY A 768 -18.64 -26.13 -0.63
N VAL A 769 -18.21 -26.03 -1.89
CA VAL A 769 -18.89 -25.26 -2.95
C VAL A 769 -19.64 -26.21 -3.89
N SER A 770 -20.91 -25.91 -4.20
CA SER A 770 -21.72 -26.69 -5.16
C SER A 770 -21.85 -26.03 -6.54
N GLY A 771 -21.40 -24.78 -6.68
CA GLY A 771 -21.43 -23.99 -7.91
C GLY A 771 -21.63 -22.50 -7.61
N THR A 772 -21.99 -21.71 -8.62
CA THR A 772 -22.38 -20.30 -8.44
C THR A 772 -23.83 -20.16 -7.96
N ALA A 773 -24.07 -19.18 -7.10
CA ALA A 773 -25.41 -18.74 -6.70
C ALA A 773 -25.95 -17.63 -7.64
N SER A 774 -27.17 -17.15 -7.35
CA SER A 774 -27.88 -16.17 -8.17
C SER A 774 -27.16 -14.81 -8.23
N LEU A 775 -26.81 -14.37 -9.44
CA LEU A 775 -26.23 -13.03 -9.68
C LEU A 775 -27.16 -11.87 -9.32
N TYR A 776 -28.46 -12.11 -9.11
CA TYR A 776 -29.46 -11.06 -8.92
C TYR A 776 -30.18 -11.13 -7.57
N SER A 777 -29.79 -12.08 -6.72
CA SER A 777 -30.19 -12.16 -5.31
C SER A 777 -29.19 -11.37 -4.46
N LYS A 778 -29.68 -10.56 -3.52
CA LYS A 778 -28.83 -9.68 -2.70
C LYS A 778 -28.18 -10.45 -1.55
N HIS A 779 -27.06 -11.12 -1.79
CA HIS A 779 -26.40 -11.95 -0.77
C HIS A 779 -25.70 -11.13 0.35
N TYR A 780 -25.66 -9.81 0.23
CA TYR A 780 -25.11 -8.87 1.23
C TYR A 780 -26.14 -8.28 2.22
N GLU A 781 -27.46 -8.44 1.99
CA GLU A 781 -28.52 -7.81 2.81
C GLU A 781 -28.61 -8.39 4.23
#